data_AF-A0A850G6J8-F1
#
_entry.id   AF-A0A850G6J8-F1
#
_cell.length_a   1.000
_cell.length_b   1.000
_cell.length_c   1.000
_cell.angle_alpha   90.00
_cell.angle_beta   90.00
_cell.angle_gamma   90.00
#
_symmetry.space_group_name_H-M   'P 1'
#
loop_
_entity.id
_entity.type
_entity.pdbx_description
1 polymer ?
#
loop_
_entity_poly.entity_id
_entity_poly.type
_entity_poly.pdbx_seq_one_letter_code
_entity_poly.pdbx_strand_id
1 'polypeptide(L)'
;MSSWPYDPDTRALVARRLWQLLPAFYRVQDEAPRGDDELRRFLAVLGAPLAVVRQSVDELHANLFIDSCGPDAIGLLAEIVGTRTLFPDADTNRRDVRGTIAWRRRKGTPSMLEEMARELADELVVLQEGWRHVALSQDLDLLRLERVAPELRPVIVAETGHGPLDRMHHAVDIRSIAEWTGKYHPRQVTYWRHPTTTWPVVEGTAAYRGDHESPRTGAVTSGTDPDWRFAIHPLAARWALLARATGVADALRSDRIPAMHFASEPEQWFDREGRFTIHVASLPAAVADPEVDARQASDRLVAHELAEGSVDLRVLERERERWTYPVELALCVVDLVAEVPDTVGPGTVEVRSTIEFDAGSVGAVSVSNSGAVTTTDTVVMLRLTPVGAGGCFFPGASVAISGGRPAAALAADSEGLAQRGFLAGAMVVELPPTWVFGERWLYLAADGSVVSAQQSGSGAADVALADDGGERVLDLDTLLQLGPGAAWPPRPATSSVDRLDRLPPSPGRGPNLLHGGRVINPADAQAVSGGIACALELAARSIDAGVVEYRPLVRLSWTDDDPSAATWEALDDGGAASSVDARFAEIAAWRDEGPSGLRLAVRFVSSLEGARMSPSELAWTSYDGRTTLIHLPQLDASASEAIATWASDASYTSYSRVVEPAEDGASWWAGGEGLARFAEGSVAPLRPYLPHLRRRLRWRKLCPWDNEVYPGEVLPGTELGYLDVDVEHGLFALALAEPPQPWPVGPSSTAQPPNVTVDFEDGYSDHVGARPASREAELDARLPAPTRLISRSGTLTRPNELSLDSVPRYRSLTAALADIAADPAEVEVVQFEDSASYGDDPLELENPAWPAGVSELVIQAAEGHRPVLRLSSFTLPGGLSYAALTLRGLAWVGADLELPASESLALEWCSMLAADEVLTLSISEGAEARVDHCLCAGISASGTGTLGIFASAVDSGKGSGLPALSHAEGTLEIERSTVVGEVAAQVLHASEVLFVDLVTVTDRFSGCIRYSGVPEGCTLPRRHRVVEGEAPRFVSYDRLAPGHLRLSTRCPEALRLGAEDGDEIGVFHDLQSARRREALIRRLDEATPVGLTSGLVRVD
;
A
#
# COMPACT_ATOMS: atom_id res chain seq x y z
N MET A 1 -2.75 -3.49 -47.12
CA MET A 1 -4.19 -3.77 -47.30
C MET A 1 -4.95 -2.89 -46.32
N SER A 2 -6.04 -2.28 -46.79
CA SER A 2 -6.76 -1.12 -46.23
C SER A 2 -7.05 -1.16 -44.72
N SER A 3 -6.51 -0.19 -43.97
CA SER A 3 -6.98 0.17 -42.62
C SER A 3 -8.39 0.74 -42.74
N TRP A 4 -9.38 -0.06 -42.38
CA TRP A 4 -10.73 0.46 -42.25
C TRP A 4 -10.87 1.15 -40.89
N PRO A 5 -11.58 2.29 -40.80
CA PRO A 5 -11.69 3.09 -39.58
C PRO A 5 -12.79 2.51 -38.67
N TYR A 6 -12.62 1.29 -38.18
CA TYR A 6 -13.55 0.72 -37.21
C TYR A 6 -12.84 -0.08 -36.12
N ASP A 7 -13.46 -0.13 -34.94
CA ASP A 7 -13.03 -0.89 -33.78
C ASP A 7 -13.08 -2.42 -34.07
N PRO A 8 -11.94 -3.15 -33.92
CA PRO A 8 -11.87 -4.60 -34.10
C PRO A 8 -12.87 -5.38 -33.26
N ASP A 9 -13.16 -4.92 -32.03
CA ASP A 9 -14.08 -5.60 -31.12
C ASP A 9 -15.52 -5.48 -31.61
N THR A 10 -15.89 -4.29 -32.09
CA THR A 10 -17.17 -4.07 -32.77
C THR A 10 -17.31 -4.99 -34.00
N ARG A 11 -16.25 -5.19 -34.78
CA ARG A 11 -16.28 -6.16 -35.89
C ARG A 11 -16.43 -7.60 -35.39
N ALA A 12 -15.69 -8.00 -34.37
CA ALA A 12 -15.77 -9.35 -33.81
C ALA A 12 -17.17 -9.64 -33.27
N LEU A 13 -17.79 -8.66 -32.58
CA LEU A 13 -19.16 -8.72 -32.09
C LEU A 13 -20.17 -8.87 -33.23
N VAL A 14 -20.05 -8.05 -34.28
CA VAL A 14 -20.93 -8.11 -35.46
C VAL A 14 -20.77 -9.45 -36.18
N ALA A 15 -19.54 -9.91 -36.40
CA ALA A 15 -19.26 -11.21 -37.02
C ALA A 15 -19.85 -12.37 -36.20
N ARG A 16 -19.69 -12.33 -34.87
CA ARG A 16 -20.28 -13.31 -33.95
C ARG A 16 -21.81 -13.31 -34.02
N ARG A 17 -22.44 -12.13 -34.06
CA ARG A 17 -23.90 -12.02 -34.22
C ARG A 17 -24.36 -12.56 -35.56
N LEU A 18 -23.67 -12.25 -36.67
CA LEU A 18 -23.98 -12.81 -37.99
C LEU A 18 -23.89 -14.35 -37.98
N TRP A 19 -22.88 -14.92 -37.32
CA TRP A 19 -22.75 -16.36 -37.14
C TRP A 19 -23.90 -16.95 -36.31
N GLN A 20 -24.26 -16.32 -35.20
CA GLN A 20 -25.36 -16.79 -34.34
C GLN A 20 -26.72 -16.72 -35.02
N LEU A 21 -26.94 -15.72 -35.89
CA LEU A 21 -28.16 -15.59 -36.69
C LEU A 21 -28.26 -16.64 -37.80
N LEU A 22 -27.16 -17.31 -38.16
CA LEU A 22 -27.16 -18.39 -39.12
C LEU A 22 -27.82 -19.65 -38.53
N PRO A 23 -28.80 -20.27 -39.23
CA PRO A 23 -29.43 -21.50 -38.78
C PRO A 23 -28.40 -22.60 -38.47
N ALA A 24 -28.63 -23.36 -37.39
CA ALA A 24 -27.71 -24.38 -36.90
C ALA A 24 -27.33 -25.44 -37.96
N PHE A 25 -28.22 -25.71 -38.92
CA PHE A 25 -27.97 -26.62 -40.04
C PHE A 25 -26.72 -26.25 -40.86
N TYR A 26 -26.48 -24.95 -41.09
CA TYR A 26 -25.30 -24.49 -41.83
C TYR A 26 -24.04 -24.43 -40.96
N ARG A 27 -24.19 -24.10 -39.67
CA ARG A 27 -23.06 -24.04 -38.72
C ARG A 27 -22.41 -25.42 -38.51
N VAL A 28 -23.24 -26.44 -38.29
CA VAL A 28 -22.78 -27.84 -38.08
C VAL A 28 -22.09 -28.43 -39.32
N GLN A 29 -22.36 -27.90 -40.51
CA GLN A 29 -21.69 -28.34 -41.75
C GLN A 29 -20.34 -27.66 -41.98
N ASP A 30 -20.19 -26.41 -41.55
CA ASP A 30 -18.96 -25.62 -41.71
C ASP A 30 -17.92 -25.91 -40.61
N GLU A 31 -18.38 -26.35 -39.42
CA GLU A 31 -17.52 -26.71 -38.28
C GLU A 31 -16.77 -28.06 -38.50
N ALA A 32 -15.52 -28.13 -38.01
CA ALA A 32 -14.71 -29.34 -38.03
C ALA A 32 -15.38 -30.49 -37.25
N PRO A 33 -15.27 -31.76 -37.70
CA PRO A 33 -14.39 -32.26 -38.76
C PRO A 33 -15.03 -32.31 -40.16
N ARG A 34 -16.20 -31.69 -40.38
CA ARG A 34 -16.93 -31.78 -41.66
C ARG A 34 -16.65 -30.63 -42.62
N GLY A 35 -16.29 -29.45 -42.12
CA GLY A 35 -15.94 -28.27 -42.91
C GLY A 35 -14.67 -27.57 -42.42
N ASP A 36 -14.26 -26.52 -43.15
CA ASP A 36 -13.01 -25.78 -42.97
C ASP A 36 -13.23 -24.33 -42.42
N ASP A 37 -14.35 -24.06 -41.75
CA ASP A 37 -14.77 -22.72 -41.25
C ASP A 37 -14.82 -21.62 -42.35
N GLU A 38 -15.01 -21.99 -43.62
CA GLU A 38 -15.00 -21.03 -44.73
C GLU A 38 -16.17 -20.05 -44.65
N LEU A 39 -17.37 -20.54 -44.30
CA LEU A 39 -18.55 -19.68 -44.18
C LEU A 39 -18.42 -18.74 -42.98
N ARG A 40 -17.85 -19.23 -41.87
CA ARG A 40 -17.52 -18.41 -40.70
C ARG A 40 -16.53 -17.30 -41.05
N ARG A 41 -15.46 -17.60 -41.80
CA ARG A 41 -14.48 -16.62 -42.28
C ARG A 41 -15.10 -15.61 -43.24
N PHE A 42 -15.96 -16.06 -44.15
CA PHE A 42 -16.67 -15.18 -45.07
C PHE A 42 -17.59 -14.19 -44.34
N LEU A 43 -18.35 -14.67 -43.34
CA LEU A 43 -19.19 -13.81 -42.51
C LEU A 43 -18.36 -12.84 -41.66
N ALA A 44 -17.17 -13.23 -41.22
CA ALA A 44 -16.25 -12.33 -40.52
C ALA A 44 -15.69 -11.21 -41.42
N VAL A 45 -15.59 -11.43 -42.74
CA VAL A 45 -15.26 -10.38 -43.72
C VAL A 45 -16.48 -9.50 -44.01
N LEU A 46 -17.66 -10.09 -44.21
CA LEU A 46 -18.91 -9.33 -44.40
C LEU A 46 -19.31 -8.48 -43.18
N GLY A 47 -18.85 -8.83 -41.99
CA GLY A 47 -19.07 -8.06 -40.77
C GLY A 47 -18.42 -6.67 -40.81
N ALA A 48 -17.35 -6.46 -41.59
CA ALA A 48 -16.62 -5.18 -41.62
C ALA A 48 -17.47 -3.95 -42.01
N PRO A 49 -18.18 -3.92 -43.15
CA PRO A 49 -19.03 -2.76 -43.51
C PRO A 49 -20.19 -2.55 -42.52
N LEU A 50 -20.73 -3.62 -41.93
CA LEU A 50 -21.78 -3.51 -40.91
C LEU A 50 -21.23 -2.98 -39.58
N ALA A 51 -19.98 -3.31 -39.24
CA ALA A 51 -19.29 -2.77 -38.08
C ALA A 51 -19.10 -1.25 -38.20
N VAL A 52 -18.70 -0.74 -39.38
CA VAL A 52 -18.62 0.72 -39.63
C VAL A 52 -19.94 1.40 -39.35
N VAL A 53 -21.04 0.91 -39.94
CA VAL A 53 -22.38 1.51 -39.73
C VAL A 53 -22.79 1.42 -38.26
N ARG A 54 -22.52 0.28 -37.61
CA ARG A 54 -22.84 0.09 -36.20
C ARG A 54 -22.08 1.06 -35.31
N GLN A 55 -20.78 1.20 -35.53
CA GLN A 55 -19.93 2.13 -34.82
C GLN A 55 -20.38 3.57 -35.04
N SER A 56 -20.65 4.00 -36.28
CA SER A 56 -21.16 5.35 -36.53
C SER A 56 -22.49 5.62 -35.80
N VAL A 57 -23.38 4.63 -35.68
CA VAL A 57 -24.62 4.78 -34.89
C VAL A 57 -24.32 4.93 -33.41
N ASP A 58 -23.38 4.14 -32.88
CA ASP A 58 -22.98 4.18 -31.48
C ASP A 58 -22.27 5.51 -31.14
N GLU A 59 -21.39 6.02 -32.02
CA GLU A 59 -20.76 7.33 -31.92
C GLU A 59 -21.78 8.49 -31.99
N LEU A 60 -22.74 8.44 -32.93
CA LEU A 60 -23.80 9.45 -33.03
C LEU A 60 -24.70 9.46 -31.79
N HIS A 61 -24.99 8.28 -31.23
CA HIS A 61 -25.74 8.17 -29.98
C HIS A 61 -24.92 8.70 -28.79
N ALA A 62 -23.63 8.40 -28.73
CA ALA A 62 -22.72 8.92 -27.71
C ALA A 62 -22.62 10.45 -27.78
N ASN A 63 -22.65 11.04 -28.98
CA ASN A 63 -22.66 12.49 -29.20
C ASN A 63 -23.88 13.23 -28.62
N LEU A 64 -24.93 12.52 -28.16
CA LEU A 64 -26.06 13.12 -27.47
C LEU A 64 -25.78 13.42 -25.99
N PHE A 65 -24.75 12.82 -25.39
CA PHE A 65 -24.46 12.90 -23.97
C PHE A 65 -23.08 13.51 -23.72
N ILE A 66 -23.01 14.47 -22.81
CA ILE A 66 -21.74 15.16 -22.52
C ILE A 66 -20.68 14.21 -21.97
N ASP A 67 -21.03 13.11 -21.31
CA ASP A 67 -20.03 12.19 -20.73
C ASP A 67 -19.40 11.25 -21.78
N SER A 68 -20.07 10.99 -22.90
CA SER A 68 -19.61 10.02 -23.91
C SER A 68 -19.40 10.60 -25.31
N CYS A 69 -19.77 11.86 -25.55
CA CYS A 69 -19.60 12.48 -26.85
C CYS A 69 -18.13 12.59 -27.29
N GLY A 70 -17.86 12.59 -28.59
CA GLY A 70 -16.56 12.95 -29.12
C GLY A 70 -16.21 14.43 -28.89
N PRO A 71 -14.92 14.82 -28.96
CA PRO A 71 -14.47 16.20 -28.72
C PRO A 71 -15.19 17.25 -29.58
N ASP A 72 -15.48 16.95 -30.84
CA ASP A 72 -16.15 17.86 -31.78
C ASP A 72 -17.59 18.23 -31.36
N ALA A 73 -18.28 17.33 -30.65
CA ALA A 73 -19.66 17.55 -30.21
C ALA A 73 -19.77 18.43 -28.96
N ILE A 74 -18.68 18.60 -28.20
CA ILE A 74 -18.67 19.36 -26.94
C ILE A 74 -19.10 20.80 -27.17
N GLY A 75 -18.58 21.46 -28.23
CA GLY A 75 -18.95 22.83 -28.56
C GLY A 75 -20.44 23.01 -28.86
N LEU A 76 -21.05 22.04 -29.57
CA LEU A 76 -22.48 22.06 -29.88
C LEU A 76 -23.33 21.90 -28.61
N LEU A 77 -22.94 20.98 -27.72
CA LEU A 77 -23.62 20.80 -26.44
C LEU A 77 -23.46 22.02 -25.53
N ALA A 78 -22.29 22.66 -25.55
CA ALA A 78 -22.01 23.89 -24.81
C ALA A 78 -22.95 25.03 -25.23
N GLU A 79 -23.19 25.20 -26.53
CA GLU A 79 -24.12 26.21 -27.05
C GLU A 79 -25.56 25.99 -26.56
N ILE A 80 -26.01 24.73 -26.49
CA ILE A 80 -27.37 24.39 -26.01
C ILE A 80 -27.57 24.83 -24.56
N VAL A 81 -26.55 24.68 -23.70
CA VAL A 81 -26.61 25.13 -22.30
C VAL A 81 -26.17 26.59 -22.12
N GLY A 82 -25.78 27.26 -23.20
CA GLY A 82 -25.33 28.65 -23.23
C GLY A 82 -24.00 28.87 -22.50
N THR A 83 -23.06 27.95 -22.63
CA THR A 83 -21.68 28.05 -22.12
C THR A 83 -20.71 28.11 -23.30
N ARG A 84 -19.64 28.91 -23.17
CA ARG A 84 -18.57 29.00 -24.19
C ARG A 84 -17.39 28.14 -23.77
N THR A 85 -16.84 27.30 -24.62
CA THR A 85 -15.60 26.55 -24.32
C THR A 85 -14.43 27.53 -24.15
N LEU A 86 -13.71 27.43 -23.03
CA LEU A 86 -12.58 28.32 -22.69
C LEU A 86 -11.25 27.58 -22.58
N PHE A 87 -11.32 26.30 -22.21
CA PHE A 87 -10.16 25.50 -21.86
C PHE A 87 -9.49 24.96 -23.13
N PRO A 88 -8.17 24.72 -23.09
CA PRO A 88 -7.43 24.22 -24.24
C PRO A 88 -7.76 22.75 -24.56
N ASP A 89 -8.10 21.95 -23.56
CA ASP A 89 -8.39 20.52 -23.70
C ASP A 89 -9.89 20.20 -23.70
N ALA A 90 -10.25 19.08 -24.34
CA ALA A 90 -11.62 18.65 -24.50
C ALA A 90 -12.26 18.21 -23.17
N ASP A 91 -11.53 17.53 -22.30
CA ASP A 91 -12.07 16.94 -21.07
C ASP A 91 -12.43 17.98 -20.01
N THR A 92 -11.64 19.05 -19.90
CA THR A 92 -11.99 20.18 -19.03
C THR A 92 -13.20 20.94 -19.56
N ASN A 93 -13.28 21.14 -20.88
CA ASN A 93 -14.49 21.71 -21.48
C ASN A 93 -15.72 20.81 -21.27
N ARG A 94 -15.55 19.48 -21.30
CA ARG A 94 -16.61 18.51 -20.98
C ARG A 94 -17.11 18.68 -19.56
N ARG A 95 -16.20 18.79 -18.58
CA ARG A 95 -16.51 19.05 -17.17
C ARG A 95 -17.23 20.39 -16.98
N ASP A 96 -16.78 21.45 -17.66
CA ASP A 96 -17.42 22.77 -17.62
C ASP A 96 -18.87 22.73 -18.11
N VAL A 97 -19.10 22.12 -19.27
CA VAL A 97 -20.45 21.98 -19.85
C VAL A 97 -21.34 21.13 -18.95
N ARG A 98 -20.82 20.02 -18.41
CA ARG A 98 -21.54 19.14 -17.49
C ARG A 98 -21.97 19.87 -16.21
N GLY A 99 -21.06 20.62 -15.57
CA GLY A 99 -21.31 21.30 -14.30
C GLY A 99 -22.16 22.57 -14.41
N THR A 100 -22.20 23.19 -15.60
CA THR A 100 -22.81 24.51 -15.87
C THR A 100 -24.18 24.72 -15.21
N ILE A 101 -25.13 23.79 -15.38
CA ILE A 101 -26.51 23.95 -14.88
C ILE A 101 -26.53 23.93 -13.35
N ALA A 102 -25.79 23.02 -12.73
CA ALA A 102 -25.74 22.86 -11.28
C ALA A 102 -25.07 24.07 -10.62
N TRP A 103 -23.98 24.58 -11.20
CA TRP A 103 -23.28 25.76 -10.70
C TRP A 103 -24.11 27.03 -10.82
N ARG A 104 -24.84 27.23 -11.92
CA ARG A 104 -25.74 28.38 -12.09
C ARG A 104 -26.83 28.44 -11.01
N ARG A 105 -27.34 27.29 -10.57
CA ARG A 105 -28.34 27.22 -9.49
C ARG A 105 -27.78 27.59 -8.11
N ARG A 106 -26.47 27.39 -7.89
CA ARG A 106 -25.77 27.65 -6.63
C ARG A 106 -24.80 28.85 -6.73
N LYS A 107 -24.97 29.69 -7.77
CA LYS A 107 -24.06 30.77 -8.12
C LYS A 107 -23.77 31.68 -6.93
N GLY A 108 -22.49 31.99 -6.71
CA GLY A 108 -22.03 32.87 -5.65
C GLY A 108 -21.87 32.25 -4.26
N THR A 109 -22.11 30.94 -4.09
CA THR A 109 -21.85 30.24 -2.83
C THR A 109 -20.40 29.74 -2.76
N PRO A 110 -19.71 29.82 -1.59
CA PRO A 110 -18.33 29.35 -1.45
C PRO A 110 -18.14 27.89 -1.87
N SER A 111 -19.02 26.98 -1.43
CA SER A 111 -18.92 25.56 -1.78
C SER A 111 -19.02 25.30 -3.28
N MET A 112 -19.86 26.04 -4.01
CA MET A 112 -19.96 25.92 -5.47
C MET A 112 -18.73 26.47 -6.18
N LEU A 113 -18.19 27.61 -5.71
CA LEU A 113 -16.99 28.21 -6.29
C LEU A 113 -15.78 27.29 -6.11
N GLU A 114 -15.64 26.68 -4.94
CA GLU A 114 -14.58 25.70 -4.67
C GLU A 114 -14.77 24.42 -5.49
N GLU A 115 -15.98 23.87 -5.55
CA GLU A 115 -16.33 22.71 -6.39
C GLU A 115 -16.01 22.97 -7.88
N MET A 116 -16.44 24.12 -8.42
CA MET A 116 -16.15 24.53 -9.79
C MET A 116 -14.65 24.65 -10.03
N ALA A 117 -13.92 25.32 -9.12
CA ALA A 117 -12.48 25.48 -9.27
C ALA A 117 -11.75 24.13 -9.28
N ARG A 118 -12.16 23.21 -8.40
CA ARG A 118 -11.60 21.86 -8.31
C ARG A 118 -11.90 21.02 -9.55
N GLU A 119 -13.15 21.01 -10.01
CA GLU A 119 -13.56 20.24 -11.19
C GLU A 119 -12.92 20.77 -12.47
N LEU A 120 -12.73 22.09 -12.62
CA LEU A 120 -12.14 22.69 -13.82
C LEU A 120 -10.62 22.76 -13.81
N ALA A 121 -9.99 22.82 -12.64
CA ALA A 121 -8.53 22.79 -12.54
C ALA A 121 -7.97 21.37 -12.60
N ASP A 122 -8.79 20.36 -12.29
CA ASP A 122 -8.35 18.98 -12.02
C ASP A 122 -7.32 18.85 -10.90
N GLU A 123 -7.40 19.77 -9.93
CA GLU A 123 -6.42 19.94 -8.88
C GLU A 123 -7.15 20.20 -7.55
N LEU A 124 -6.43 20.04 -6.43
CA LEU A 124 -6.94 20.55 -5.15
C LEU A 124 -7.03 22.05 -5.19
N VAL A 125 -8.23 22.54 -4.91
CA VAL A 125 -8.50 23.95 -4.69
C VAL A 125 -9.14 24.13 -3.33
N VAL A 126 -8.50 24.93 -2.48
CA VAL A 126 -9.06 25.39 -1.22
C VAL A 126 -9.49 26.84 -1.39
N LEU A 127 -10.77 27.11 -1.17
CA LEU A 127 -11.31 28.45 -1.21
C LEU A 127 -11.17 29.12 0.16
N GLN A 128 -10.61 30.32 0.16
CA GLN A 128 -10.47 31.15 1.34
C GLN A 128 -11.19 32.48 1.16
N GLU A 129 -12.11 32.77 2.08
CA GLU A 129 -12.81 34.05 2.13
C GLU A 129 -11.98 35.07 2.92
N GLY A 130 -11.41 36.07 2.25
CA GLY A 130 -10.45 37.00 2.87
C GLY A 130 -11.00 37.75 4.09
N TRP A 131 -12.30 38.05 4.14
CA TRP A 131 -12.94 38.72 5.29
C TRP A 131 -12.97 37.89 6.58
N ARG A 132 -12.76 36.56 6.53
CA ARG A 132 -12.68 35.70 7.72
C ARG A 132 -11.32 35.77 8.40
N HIS A 133 -10.26 36.12 7.67
CA HIS A 133 -8.87 36.14 8.14
C HIS A 133 -8.36 37.55 8.45
N VAL A 134 -9.20 38.57 8.34
CA VAL A 134 -8.84 39.94 8.72
C VAL A 134 -9.05 40.12 10.22
N ALA A 135 -8.02 40.60 10.91
CA ALA A 135 -8.12 41.05 12.29
C ALA A 135 -8.98 42.33 12.37
N LEU A 136 -9.99 42.33 13.24
CA LEU A 136 -10.93 43.43 13.42
C LEU A 136 -10.91 43.94 14.86
N SER A 137 -11.08 45.25 15.04
CA SER A 137 -11.47 45.78 16.35
C SER A 137 -12.90 45.31 16.63
N GLN A 138 -13.10 44.70 17.81
CA GLN A 138 -14.35 44.06 18.17
C GLN A 138 -15.38 45.11 18.57
N ASP A 139 -16.59 45.01 18.00
CA ASP A 139 -17.75 45.72 18.52
C ASP A 139 -18.19 45.03 19.82
N LEU A 140 -18.41 45.79 20.89
CA LEU A 140 -18.85 45.25 22.17
C LEU A 140 -20.28 44.68 22.09
N ASP A 141 -21.09 45.14 21.13
CA ASP A 141 -22.44 44.63 20.89
C ASP A 141 -22.46 43.36 19.99
N LEU A 142 -21.33 43.03 19.34
CA LEU A 142 -21.19 41.84 18.48
C LEU A 142 -19.77 41.26 18.55
N LEU A 143 -19.47 40.56 19.65
CA LEU A 143 -18.20 39.86 19.83
C LEU A 143 -18.10 38.65 18.89
N ARG A 144 -17.00 38.59 18.14
CA ARG A 144 -16.57 37.48 17.28
C ARG A 144 -15.28 36.90 17.85
N LEU A 145 -15.43 36.05 18.85
CA LEU A 145 -14.31 35.48 19.63
C LEU A 145 -13.35 34.67 18.77
N GLU A 146 -13.82 34.13 17.66
CA GLU A 146 -13.01 33.42 16.68
C GLU A 146 -12.01 34.31 15.93
N ARG A 147 -12.05 35.65 16.08
CA ARG A 147 -11.24 36.63 15.31
C ARG A 147 -10.41 37.61 16.14
N VAL A 148 -10.00 37.20 17.35
CA VAL A 148 -9.34 38.09 18.31
C VAL A 148 -7.84 37.82 18.43
N ALA A 149 -7.45 36.56 18.63
CA ALA A 149 -6.05 36.15 18.74
C ALA A 149 -5.89 34.69 18.30
N PRO A 150 -4.80 34.33 17.60
CA PRO A 150 -4.51 32.94 17.27
C PRO A 150 -4.20 32.14 18.55
N GLU A 151 -4.66 30.90 18.63
CA GLU A 151 -4.29 29.98 19.68
C GLU A 151 -2.86 29.49 19.44
N LEU A 152 -1.89 29.94 20.25
CA LEU A 152 -0.46 29.62 20.07
C LEU A 152 -0.01 28.32 20.75
N ARG A 153 -0.93 27.54 21.34
CA ARG A 153 -0.61 26.33 22.11
C ARG A 153 -0.20 25.12 21.24
N PRO A 154 -0.84 24.86 20.10
CA PRO A 154 -0.37 23.81 19.19
C PRO A 154 0.98 24.16 18.55
N VAL A 155 1.90 23.20 18.51
CA VAL A 155 3.24 23.35 17.88
C VAL A 155 3.14 23.77 16.41
N ILE A 156 2.10 23.32 15.70
CA ILE A 156 1.88 23.55 14.27
C ILE A 156 1.43 24.98 13.92
N VAL A 157 1.11 25.83 14.90
CA VAL A 157 0.57 27.17 14.65
C VAL A 157 1.60 28.09 13.99
N ALA A 158 2.88 27.93 14.32
CA ALA A 158 3.95 28.68 13.64
C ALA A 158 4.07 28.30 12.15
N GLU A 159 3.81 27.04 11.82
CA GLU A 159 3.88 26.48 10.47
C GLU A 159 2.61 26.79 9.66
N THR A 160 1.45 26.90 10.32
CA THR A 160 0.15 27.24 9.70
C THR A 160 -0.18 28.74 9.73
N GLY A 161 0.82 29.61 9.83
CA GLY A 161 0.63 31.08 9.84
C GLY A 161 0.40 31.73 8.48
N HIS A 162 0.48 30.96 7.39
CA HIS A 162 0.25 31.38 6.01
C HIS A 162 -0.28 30.19 5.21
N GLY A 163 -0.88 30.43 4.02
CA GLY A 163 -1.32 29.34 3.14
C GLY A 163 -2.83 29.04 3.20
N PRO A 164 -3.27 27.91 2.62
CA PRO A 164 -4.67 27.50 2.67
C PRO A 164 -5.18 27.14 4.08
N LEU A 165 -4.28 26.79 5.00
CA LEU A 165 -4.60 26.49 6.41
C LEU A 165 -4.46 27.66 7.36
N ASP A 166 -4.19 28.84 6.84
CA ASP A 166 -3.90 29.98 7.70
C ASP A 166 -4.99 30.22 8.75
N ARG A 167 -4.70 29.83 9.99
CA ARG A 167 -5.60 30.03 11.14
C ARG A 167 -5.32 31.36 11.83
N MET A 168 -4.31 32.11 11.37
CA MET A 168 -4.01 33.42 11.89
C MET A 168 -4.91 34.49 11.29
N HIS A 169 -5.01 35.60 12.02
CA HIS A 169 -5.73 36.78 11.60
C HIS A 169 -4.71 37.87 11.24
N HIS A 170 -4.88 38.47 10.08
CA HIS A 170 -3.93 39.37 9.45
C HIS A 170 -4.47 40.79 9.35
N ALA A 171 -3.57 41.76 9.22
CA ALA A 171 -3.95 43.10 8.82
C ALA A 171 -4.53 43.09 7.38
N VAL A 172 -5.44 44.01 7.09
CA VAL A 172 -6.02 44.14 5.74
C VAL A 172 -4.92 44.41 4.72
N ASP A 173 -4.81 43.55 3.71
CA ASP A 173 -3.94 43.77 2.55
C ASP A 173 -4.74 44.44 1.42
N ILE A 174 -4.42 45.70 1.12
CA ILE A 174 -5.14 46.49 0.11
C ILE A 174 -4.63 46.26 -1.33
N ARG A 175 -3.59 45.44 -1.51
CA ARG A 175 -3.06 45.12 -2.84
C ARG A 175 -4.01 44.22 -3.62
N SER A 176 -3.94 44.29 -4.94
CA SER A 176 -4.64 43.32 -5.81
C SER A 176 -4.15 41.90 -5.53
N ILE A 177 -5.04 40.91 -5.66
CA ILE A 177 -4.65 39.51 -5.54
C ILE A 177 -3.67 39.19 -6.67
N ALA A 178 -2.42 38.94 -6.32
CA ALA A 178 -1.39 38.40 -7.21
C ALA A 178 -1.20 36.92 -6.89
N GLU A 179 -0.38 36.24 -7.69
CA GLU A 179 -0.07 34.81 -7.48
C GLU A 179 0.52 34.52 -6.08
N TRP A 180 1.09 35.52 -5.40
CA TRP A 180 1.69 35.35 -4.06
C TRP A 180 1.46 36.53 -3.09
N THR A 181 0.74 37.59 -3.46
CA THR A 181 0.42 38.75 -2.58
C THR A 181 -1.06 39.12 -2.62
N GLY A 182 -1.55 39.85 -1.60
CA GLY A 182 -2.92 40.37 -1.60
C GLY A 182 -3.97 39.29 -1.38
N LYS A 183 -4.01 38.63 -0.22
CA LYS A 183 -4.95 37.51 0.07
C LYS A 183 -5.94 37.81 1.19
N TYR A 184 -5.61 38.78 2.06
CA TYR A 184 -6.33 39.07 3.30
C TYR A 184 -7.10 40.39 3.18
N HIS A 185 -8.13 40.41 2.35
CA HIS A 185 -8.98 41.59 2.15
C HIS A 185 -10.47 41.23 2.19
N PRO A 186 -11.35 42.10 2.73
CA PRO A 186 -12.77 41.78 2.85
C PRO A 186 -13.52 41.52 1.54
N ARG A 187 -12.98 42.02 0.42
CA ARG A 187 -13.54 41.83 -0.93
C ARG A 187 -12.88 40.71 -1.74
N GLN A 188 -11.90 40.02 -1.17
CA GLN A 188 -11.13 39.02 -1.90
C GLN A 188 -11.61 37.60 -1.56
N VAL A 189 -11.71 36.77 -2.58
CA VAL A 189 -11.90 35.32 -2.49
C VAL A 189 -10.70 34.67 -3.16
N THR A 190 -9.89 33.99 -2.36
CA THR A 190 -8.62 33.40 -2.83
C THR A 190 -8.80 31.91 -3.02
N TYR A 191 -8.37 31.41 -4.17
CA TYR A 191 -8.38 29.99 -4.52
C TYR A 191 -6.93 29.48 -4.48
N TRP A 192 -6.62 28.62 -3.54
CA TRP A 192 -5.30 28.00 -3.40
C TRP A 192 -5.26 26.69 -4.17
N ARG A 193 -4.47 26.65 -5.24
CA ARG A 193 -4.29 25.51 -6.14
C ARG A 193 -3.07 24.69 -5.79
N HIS A 194 -3.22 23.37 -5.84
CA HIS A 194 -2.12 22.42 -5.66
C HIS A 194 -1.89 21.68 -6.98
N PRO A 195 -0.88 22.08 -7.77
CA PRO A 195 -0.62 21.55 -9.11
C PRO A 195 0.11 20.20 -9.13
N THR A 196 0.19 19.48 -8.01
CA THR A 196 0.89 18.20 -7.92
C THR A 196 -0.14 17.09 -8.04
N THR A 197 -0.02 16.29 -9.08
CA THR A 197 -0.78 15.06 -9.32
C THR A 197 -0.19 13.93 -8.49
N THR A 198 -1.03 12.98 -8.09
CA THR A 198 -0.61 11.80 -7.36
C THR A 198 -0.81 10.53 -8.15
N TRP A 199 0.06 9.57 -7.91
CA TRP A 199 -0.09 8.24 -8.47
C TRP A 199 0.04 7.19 -7.38
N PRO A 200 -0.91 6.25 -7.29
CA PRO A 200 -0.88 5.21 -6.29
C PRO A 200 0.24 4.22 -6.59
N VAL A 201 1.13 4.05 -5.63
CA VAL A 201 2.07 2.93 -5.57
C VAL A 201 1.46 1.89 -4.64
N VAL A 202 1.16 0.71 -5.18
CA VAL A 202 0.61 -0.42 -4.43
C VAL A 202 1.71 -1.41 -4.11
N GLU A 203 1.77 -1.84 -2.86
CA GLU A 203 2.76 -2.77 -2.29
C GLU A 203 4.22 -2.45 -2.65
N GLY A 204 4.58 -1.16 -2.68
CA GLY A 204 5.96 -0.73 -2.88
C GLY A 204 6.89 -1.24 -1.77
N THR A 205 8.16 -1.50 -2.07
CA THR A 205 9.11 -1.96 -1.05
C THR A 205 9.47 -0.84 -0.08
N ALA A 206 9.24 -1.05 1.22
CA ALA A 206 9.72 -0.15 2.26
C ALA A 206 11.23 -0.34 2.48
N ALA A 207 11.98 0.76 2.53
CA ALA A 207 13.44 0.70 2.70
C ALA A 207 13.81 0.63 4.19
N TYR A 208 14.47 -0.46 4.59
CA TYR A 208 14.97 -0.63 5.96
C TYR A 208 16.14 0.34 6.26
N ARG A 209 16.15 0.93 7.45
CA ARG A 209 17.11 1.97 7.88
C ARG A 209 17.95 1.60 9.12
N GLY A 210 18.13 0.31 9.41
CA GLY A 210 18.75 -0.17 10.66
C GLY A 210 20.23 0.11 10.89
N ASP A 211 20.98 0.52 9.87
CA ASP A 211 22.39 0.92 9.98
C ASP A 211 22.53 2.39 9.60
N HIS A 212 22.33 3.32 10.54
CA HIS A 212 22.55 4.72 10.23
C HIS A 212 24.03 5.09 10.40
N GLU A 213 24.61 5.64 9.34
CA GLU A 213 25.86 6.40 9.39
C GLU A 213 25.55 7.80 9.93
N SER A 214 25.97 8.14 11.16
CA SER A 214 25.70 9.48 11.71
C SER A 214 26.25 10.57 10.76
N PRO A 215 25.41 11.52 10.28
CA PRO A 215 25.83 12.53 9.29
C PRO A 215 27.00 13.42 9.74
N ARG A 216 27.26 13.50 11.06
CA ARG A 216 28.36 14.28 11.65
C ARG A 216 29.64 13.49 11.84
N THR A 217 29.57 12.18 12.00
CA THR A 217 30.72 11.37 12.43
C THR A 217 31.12 10.29 11.42
N GLY A 218 30.31 10.03 10.39
CA GLY A 218 30.58 8.95 9.43
C GLY A 218 30.63 7.57 10.12
N ALA A 219 30.06 7.45 11.31
CA ALA A 219 30.14 6.24 12.13
C ALA A 219 28.82 5.50 12.04
N VAL A 220 28.88 4.25 11.58
CA VAL A 220 27.78 3.29 11.62
C VAL A 220 27.64 2.81 13.07
N THR A 221 26.53 3.13 13.72
CA THR A 221 26.22 2.62 15.06
C THR A 221 25.39 1.35 14.95
N SER A 222 25.98 0.27 14.43
CA SER A 222 25.31 -1.03 14.35
C SER A 222 24.95 -1.54 15.76
N GLY A 223 23.69 -1.94 15.96
CA GLY A 223 23.23 -2.62 17.17
C GLY A 223 22.87 -1.74 18.38
N THR A 224 22.66 -0.42 18.20
CA THR A 224 22.20 0.48 19.29
C THR A 224 20.86 1.16 19.03
N ASP A 225 20.22 0.92 17.88
CA ASP A 225 18.88 1.44 17.62
C ASP A 225 17.82 0.67 18.44
N PRO A 226 16.90 1.39 19.12
CA PRO A 226 15.93 0.77 20.02
C PRO A 226 14.70 0.18 19.30
N ASP A 227 14.62 0.26 17.97
CA ASP A 227 13.47 -0.15 17.15
C ASP A 227 13.85 -0.49 15.68
N TRP A 228 12.97 -1.22 14.98
CA TRP A 228 13.08 -1.49 13.55
C TRP A 228 12.53 -0.30 12.76
N ARG A 229 13.37 0.44 12.04
CA ARG A 229 12.97 1.64 11.31
C ARG A 229 12.96 1.46 9.80
N PHE A 230 11.96 2.07 9.17
CA PHE A 230 11.75 2.03 7.73
C PHE A 230 11.46 3.42 7.19
N ALA A 231 11.90 3.66 5.97
CA ALA A 231 11.42 4.74 5.13
C ALA A 231 10.45 4.18 4.09
N ILE A 232 9.38 4.91 3.82
CA ILE A 232 8.31 4.48 2.91
C ILE A 232 8.80 4.57 1.46
N HIS A 233 9.62 5.57 1.14
CA HIS A 233 10.20 5.67 -0.18
C HIS A 233 11.27 4.57 -0.40
N PRO A 234 11.28 3.87 -1.55
CA PRO A 234 12.20 2.76 -1.85
C PRO A 234 13.69 3.14 -1.84
N LEU A 235 14.02 4.42 -2.05
CA LEU A 235 15.40 4.92 -1.92
C LEU A 235 15.78 5.34 -0.50
N ALA A 236 14.97 4.97 0.48
CA ALA A 236 15.09 5.44 1.85
C ALA A 236 15.07 6.97 2.00
N ALA A 237 14.48 7.68 1.04
CA ALA A 237 14.35 9.13 1.03
C ALA A 237 13.29 9.58 2.06
N ARG A 238 13.48 10.76 2.65
CA ARG A 238 12.57 11.34 3.63
C ARG A 238 11.66 12.35 2.95
N TRP A 239 10.41 12.00 2.70
CA TRP A 239 9.42 12.94 2.19
C TRP A 239 8.15 12.85 3.01
N ALA A 240 7.44 13.97 3.09
CA ALA A 240 6.08 13.95 3.61
C ALA A 240 5.30 12.88 2.85
N LEU A 241 4.61 12.02 3.58
CA LEU A 241 3.57 11.20 2.99
C LEU A 241 2.46 12.11 2.58
N LEU A 242 1.85 11.75 1.49
CA LEU A 242 0.96 12.64 0.84
C LEU A 242 -0.30 11.82 0.55
N ALA A 243 -1.18 11.68 1.56
CA ALA A 243 -2.33 10.77 1.56
C ALA A 243 -3.67 11.46 1.19
N ARG A 244 -4.63 10.71 0.63
CA ARG A 244 -5.95 11.21 0.18
C ARG A 244 -7.09 10.36 0.73
N ALA A 245 -8.16 10.98 1.25
CA ALA A 245 -9.41 10.28 1.49
C ALA A 245 -10.15 9.96 0.17
N THR A 246 -10.53 8.71 -0.06
CA THR A 246 -11.57 8.39 -1.05
C THR A 246 -12.76 7.71 -0.36
N GLY A 247 -13.97 8.11 -0.76
CA GLY A 247 -15.25 7.57 -0.29
C GLY A 247 -16.42 8.18 -1.07
N VAL A 248 -17.54 7.46 -1.17
CA VAL A 248 -18.72 7.85 -1.99
C VAL A 248 -19.34 9.19 -1.56
N ALA A 249 -19.11 9.61 -0.32
CA ALA A 249 -19.59 10.87 0.27
C ALA A 249 -18.52 11.98 0.32
N ASP A 250 -17.36 11.80 -0.30
CA ASP A 250 -16.26 12.74 -0.15
C ASP A 250 -16.52 14.06 -0.92
N ALA A 251 -16.47 15.18 -0.19
CA ALA A 251 -16.68 16.53 -0.72
C ALA A 251 -15.42 17.09 -1.42
N LEU A 252 -14.27 16.41 -1.31
CA LEU A 252 -12.97 16.82 -1.85
C LEU A 252 -12.48 15.80 -2.90
N ARG A 253 -12.55 16.19 -4.18
CA ARG A 253 -12.03 15.39 -5.32
C ARG A 253 -10.56 15.71 -5.63
N SER A 254 -9.70 15.79 -4.62
CA SER A 254 -8.32 16.21 -4.82
C SER A 254 -7.45 15.94 -3.60
N ASP A 255 -6.15 15.91 -3.82
CA ASP A 255 -5.15 15.05 -3.21
C ASP A 255 -3.99 15.88 -2.62
N ARG A 256 -4.04 16.18 -1.31
CA ARG A 256 -2.91 16.68 -0.46
C ARG A 256 -2.95 18.17 -0.08
N ILE A 257 -3.70 18.45 0.97
CA ILE A 257 -3.18 18.84 2.29
C ILE A 257 -1.61 18.87 2.37
N PRO A 258 -0.93 20.05 2.32
CA PRO A 258 0.52 20.24 2.56
C PRO A 258 1.13 19.50 3.76
N ALA A 259 2.47 19.44 3.89
CA ALA A 259 3.11 18.89 5.11
C ALA A 259 2.53 19.48 6.43
N MET A 260 2.14 20.76 6.39
CA MET A 260 1.56 21.56 7.49
C MET A 260 0.12 21.15 7.91
N HIS A 261 -0.37 20.06 7.34
CA HIS A 261 -1.77 19.78 7.09
C HIS A 261 -2.04 18.29 7.41
N PHE A 262 -0.99 17.45 7.48
CA PHE A 262 -1.01 16.20 8.26
C PHE A 262 -1.06 16.59 9.73
N ALA A 263 -2.24 16.50 10.33
CA ALA A 263 -2.31 16.42 11.77
C ALA A 263 -1.41 15.26 12.23
N SER A 264 -0.89 15.35 13.45
CA SER A 264 -0.21 14.27 14.17
C SER A 264 -1.13 13.06 14.46
N GLU A 265 -1.97 12.70 13.49
CA GLU A 265 -3.12 11.79 13.57
C GLU A 265 -3.12 10.87 12.33
N PRO A 266 -2.11 9.99 12.19
CA PRO A 266 -2.03 9.02 11.10
C PRO A 266 -3.27 8.10 11.07
N GLU A 267 -4.01 7.96 12.18
CA GLU A 267 -5.25 7.17 12.27
C GLU A 267 -6.37 7.68 11.35
N GLN A 268 -6.35 8.97 10.98
CA GLN A 268 -7.34 9.49 10.04
C GLN A 268 -7.13 8.93 8.63
N TRP A 269 -5.93 8.43 8.32
CA TRP A 269 -5.53 8.06 6.96
C TRP A 269 -5.22 6.57 6.82
N PHE A 270 -4.62 5.93 7.81
CA PHE A 270 -4.20 4.54 7.67
C PHE A 270 -5.34 3.55 7.30
N ASP A 271 -5.08 2.60 6.39
CA ASP A 271 -5.97 1.48 6.01
C ASP A 271 -7.37 1.90 5.52
N ARG A 272 -7.45 2.99 4.73
CA ARG A 272 -8.68 3.44 4.07
C ARG A 272 -8.42 3.53 2.56
N GLU A 273 -9.45 3.39 1.73
CA GLU A 273 -9.29 3.45 0.26
C GLU A 273 -8.52 4.71 -0.17
N GLY A 274 -7.50 4.53 -1.02
CA GLY A 274 -6.62 5.61 -1.50
C GLY A 274 -5.67 6.19 -0.44
N ARG A 275 -5.55 5.54 0.72
CA ARG A 275 -4.74 6.03 1.84
C ARG A 275 -3.60 5.08 2.16
N PHE A 276 -2.52 5.74 2.57
CA PHE A 276 -1.27 5.14 2.99
C PHE A 276 -1.50 3.96 3.96
N THR A 277 -0.97 2.79 3.60
CA THR A 277 -1.07 1.58 4.43
C THR A 277 0.29 0.90 4.50
N ILE A 278 0.70 0.51 5.71
CA ILE A 278 1.89 -0.31 5.90
C ILE A 278 1.41 -1.74 6.06
N HIS A 279 1.97 -2.64 5.27
CA HIS A 279 1.65 -4.05 5.28
C HIS A 279 2.78 -4.88 5.89
N VAL A 280 2.41 -5.88 6.68
CA VAL A 280 3.29 -6.96 7.12
C VAL A 280 2.68 -8.26 6.61
N ALA A 281 3.44 -8.99 5.79
CA ALA A 281 2.92 -10.16 5.06
C ALA A 281 1.62 -9.86 4.28
N SER A 282 1.56 -8.71 3.60
CA SER A 282 0.43 -8.23 2.79
C SER A 282 -0.89 -8.01 3.55
N LEU A 283 -0.82 -7.93 4.88
CA LEU A 283 -1.93 -7.50 5.73
C LEU A 283 -1.59 -6.16 6.39
N PRO A 284 -2.58 -5.27 6.62
CA PRO A 284 -2.38 -4.06 7.39
C PRO A 284 -1.65 -4.33 8.71
N ALA A 285 -0.60 -3.56 8.99
CA ALA A 285 0.32 -3.81 10.10
C ALA A 285 -0.22 -3.37 11.46
N ALA A 286 -1.25 -2.51 11.48
CA ALA A 286 -1.83 -1.92 12.69
C ALA A 286 -3.32 -1.61 12.54
N VAL A 287 -3.97 -1.35 13.67
CA VAL A 287 -5.34 -0.84 13.76
C VAL A 287 -5.30 0.67 13.93
N ALA A 288 -5.97 1.40 13.04
CA ALA A 288 -6.09 2.85 13.08
C ALA A 288 -7.09 3.32 14.14
N ASP A 289 -8.30 2.76 14.15
CA ASP A 289 -9.37 3.10 15.07
C ASP A 289 -9.97 1.80 15.66
N PRO A 290 -9.83 1.54 16.97
CA PRO A 290 -10.33 0.31 17.55
C PRO A 290 -11.85 0.36 17.73
N GLU A 291 -12.58 -0.39 16.90
CA GLU A 291 -14.01 -0.61 17.07
C GLU A 291 -14.28 -1.79 18.00
N VAL A 292 -15.08 -1.58 19.05
CA VAL A 292 -15.39 -2.58 20.07
C VAL A 292 -16.87 -2.95 19.99
N ASP A 293 -17.15 -4.22 19.71
CA ASP A 293 -18.49 -4.75 19.93
C ASP A 293 -18.76 -4.86 21.43
N ALA A 294 -19.93 -4.38 21.87
CA ALA A 294 -20.37 -4.59 23.24
C ALA A 294 -20.60 -6.09 23.46
N ARG A 295 -19.68 -6.74 24.18
CA ARG A 295 -19.73 -8.17 24.50
C ARG A 295 -20.31 -8.37 25.89
N GLN A 296 -21.10 -9.42 26.06
CA GLN A 296 -21.57 -9.86 27.38
C GLN A 296 -20.44 -10.59 28.11
N ALA A 297 -20.18 -10.21 29.35
CA ALA A 297 -19.16 -10.85 30.18
C ALA A 297 -19.51 -12.33 30.44
N SER A 298 -18.49 -13.19 30.41
CA SER A 298 -18.58 -14.59 30.81
C SER A 298 -18.80 -14.69 32.32
N ASP A 299 -19.74 -15.55 32.72
CA ASP A 299 -19.93 -15.96 34.11
C ASP A 299 -18.95 -17.07 34.52
N ARG A 300 -18.39 -17.82 33.57
CA ARG A 300 -17.37 -18.83 33.85
C ARG A 300 -16.04 -18.21 34.26
N LEU A 301 -15.43 -18.78 35.30
CA LEU A 301 -14.07 -18.43 35.72
C LEU A 301 -13.01 -18.94 34.73
N VAL A 302 -11.85 -18.29 34.74
CA VAL A 302 -10.70 -18.74 33.96
C VAL A 302 -10.22 -20.13 34.41
N ALA A 303 -9.74 -20.91 33.43
CA ALA A 303 -9.19 -22.23 33.66
C ALA A 303 -7.86 -22.16 34.43
N HIS A 304 -7.57 -23.19 35.25
CA HIS A 304 -6.37 -23.24 36.09
C HIS A 304 -5.06 -23.23 35.27
N GLU A 305 -5.11 -23.68 34.03
CA GLU A 305 -4.02 -23.73 33.04
C GLU A 305 -3.33 -22.37 32.85
N LEU A 306 -4.05 -21.25 33.03
CA LEU A 306 -3.48 -19.90 32.99
C LEU A 306 -2.41 -19.69 34.08
N ALA A 307 -2.56 -20.34 35.23
CA ALA A 307 -1.70 -20.19 36.40
C ALA A 307 -0.62 -21.30 36.51
N GLU A 308 -0.67 -22.31 35.64
CA GLU A 308 0.23 -23.45 35.69
C GLU A 308 1.57 -23.21 34.97
N GLY A 309 2.66 -23.68 35.57
CA GLY A 309 4.01 -23.44 35.05
C GLY A 309 4.41 -21.96 35.19
N SER A 310 5.31 -21.49 34.33
CA SER A 310 5.71 -20.08 34.29
C SER A 310 4.60 -19.21 33.69
N VAL A 311 4.28 -18.08 34.30
CA VAL A 311 3.29 -17.13 33.78
C VAL A 311 3.93 -15.78 33.49
N ASP A 312 3.76 -15.30 32.26
CA ASP A 312 4.21 -13.97 31.84
C ASP A 312 3.08 -12.95 32.03
N LEU A 313 3.38 -11.83 32.69
CA LEU A 313 2.50 -10.67 32.80
C LEU A 313 3.13 -9.52 32.02
N ARG A 314 2.38 -8.96 31.08
CA ARG A 314 2.89 -7.94 30.16
C ARG A 314 1.93 -6.77 30.02
N VAL A 315 2.43 -5.56 30.20
CA VAL A 315 1.64 -4.33 29.98
C VAL A 315 1.51 -4.05 28.49
N LEU A 316 0.28 -3.88 28.00
CA LEU A 316 -0.03 -3.51 26.62
C LEU A 316 -0.31 -2.01 26.50
N GLU A 317 -1.16 -1.47 27.39
CA GLU A 317 -1.47 -0.04 27.45
C GLU A 317 -1.64 0.40 28.90
N ARG A 318 -1.33 1.67 29.16
CA ARG A 318 -1.53 2.32 30.46
C ARG A 318 -1.75 3.81 30.25
N GLU A 319 -2.60 4.39 31.09
CA GLU A 319 -2.70 5.84 31.22
C GLU A 319 -1.40 6.38 31.82
N ARG A 320 -0.84 7.46 31.28
CA ARG A 320 0.43 8.05 31.80
C ARG A 320 0.17 9.17 32.80
N GLU A 321 -1.03 9.75 32.78
CA GLU A 321 -1.43 10.80 33.70
C GLU A 321 -2.12 10.21 34.95
N ARG A 322 -2.36 11.06 35.96
CA ARG A 322 -3.21 10.74 37.14
C ARG A 322 -2.67 9.65 38.09
N TRP A 323 -1.43 9.22 37.95
CA TRP A 323 -0.76 8.37 38.95
C TRP A 323 -0.51 9.11 40.27
N THR A 324 -0.80 8.44 41.39
CA THR A 324 -0.45 8.96 42.73
C THR A 324 0.77 8.25 43.31
N TYR A 325 0.81 6.91 43.21
CA TYR A 325 1.91 6.05 43.65
C TYR A 325 1.97 4.81 42.73
N PRO A 326 3.10 4.08 42.68
CA PRO A 326 3.19 2.83 41.94
C PRO A 326 2.26 1.74 42.50
N VAL A 327 1.81 0.83 41.64
CA VAL A 327 0.89 -0.27 41.97
C VAL A 327 1.46 -1.59 41.49
N GLU A 328 1.53 -2.58 42.36
CA GLU A 328 1.84 -3.96 42.01
C GLU A 328 0.56 -4.71 41.62
N LEU A 329 0.59 -5.39 40.48
CA LEU A 329 -0.41 -6.39 40.06
C LEU A 329 0.19 -7.79 40.21
N ALA A 330 -0.50 -8.65 40.94
CA ALA A 330 -0.14 -10.04 41.12
C ALA A 330 -1.23 -10.96 40.56
N LEU A 331 -0.82 -12.00 39.83
CA LEU A 331 -1.65 -13.16 39.53
C LEU A 331 -1.52 -14.16 40.67
N CYS A 332 -2.63 -14.53 41.29
CA CYS A 332 -2.69 -15.37 42.47
C CYS A 332 -3.55 -16.60 42.23
N VAL A 333 -3.14 -17.73 42.81
CA VAL A 333 -3.99 -18.91 43.00
C VAL A 333 -4.42 -18.91 44.46
N VAL A 334 -5.72 -18.97 44.71
CA VAL A 334 -6.29 -18.86 46.05
C VAL A 334 -7.19 -20.06 46.35
N ASP A 335 -7.00 -20.66 47.52
CA ASP A 335 -7.83 -21.76 48.03
C ASP A 335 -9.23 -21.26 48.47
N LEU A 336 -10.28 -22.01 48.12
CA LEU A 336 -11.64 -21.76 48.62
C LEU A 336 -11.84 -22.30 50.05
N VAL A 337 -12.66 -21.64 50.87
CA VAL A 337 -12.93 -22.07 52.27
C VAL A 337 -13.88 -23.24 52.32
N ALA A 338 -13.48 -24.33 53.01
CA ALA A 338 -14.33 -25.50 53.21
C ALA A 338 -15.53 -25.29 54.17
N GLU A 339 -15.48 -24.30 55.08
CA GLU A 339 -16.50 -24.07 56.13
C GLU A 339 -17.64 -23.11 55.74
N VAL A 340 -17.45 -22.25 54.73
CA VAL A 340 -18.49 -21.39 54.13
C VAL A 340 -18.38 -21.59 52.62
N PRO A 341 -19.36 -22.24 51.96
CA PRO A 341 -19.30 -22.48 50.54
C PRO A 341 -18.99 -21.18 49.81
N ASP A 342 -18.06 -21.25 48.87
CA ASP A 342 -17.89 -20.26 47.82
C ASP A 342 -17.30 -18.90 48.26
N THR A 343 -16.73 -18.79 49.47
CA THR A 343 -15.95 -17.59 49.89
C THR A 343 -14.44 -17.84 49.90
N VAL A 344 -13.68 -16.82 49.50
CA VAL A 344 -12.21 -16.84 49.50
C VAL A 344 -11.69 -16.82 50.94
N GLY A 345 -10.78 -17.73 51.26
CA GLY A 345 -10.35 -17.96 52.63
C GLY A 345 -9.05 -17.30 53.04
N PRO A 346 -8.75 -17.30 54.35
CA PRO A 346 -7.39 -17.08 54.85
C PRO A 346 -6.46 -18.27 54.55
N GLY A 347 -6.75 -19.06 53.49
CA GLY A 347 -5.90 -20.13 52.98
C GLY A 347 -4.61 -19.60 52.35
N THR A 348 -3.81 -20.52 51.80
CA THR A 348 -2.51 -20.19 51.20
C THR A 348 -2.71 -19.42 49.90
N VAL A 349 -2.42 -18.12 49.89
CA VAL A 349 -2.33 -17.34 48.65
C VAL A 349 -0.99 -17.65 48.00
N GLU A 350 -1.03 -18.28 46.82
CA GLU A 350 0.17 -18.52 46.02
C GLU A 350 0.28 -17.46 44.92
N VAL A 351 1.27 -16.56 45.04
CA VAL A 351 1.58 -15.58 43.99
C VAL A 351 2.34 -16.28 42.85
N ARG A 352 1.80 -16.24 41.64
CA ARG A 352 2.34 -16.91 40.45
C ARG A 352 3.22 -16.00 39.62
N SER A 353 2.82 -14.75 39.47
CA SER A 353 3.55 -13.73 38.73
C SER A 353 3.17 -12.34 39.23
N THR A 354 4.10 -11.38 39.16
CA THR A 354 3.89 -9.99 39.60
C THR A 354 4.47 -9.00 38.61
N ILE A 355 3.82 -7.85 38.43
CA ILE A 355 4.33 -6.70 37.66
C ILE A 355 4.03 -5.39 38.38
N GLU A 356 4.97 -4.43 38.34
CA GLU A 356 4.81 -3.11 38.95
C GLU A 356 4.51 -2.04 37.88
N PHE A 357 3.48 -1.22 38.13
CA PHE A 357 3.13 -0.06 37.34
C PHE A 357 3.59 1.24 38.01
N ASP A 358 4.19 2.15 37.25
CA ASP A 358 4.46 3.52 37.67
C ASP A 358 4.15 4.53 36.53
N ALA A 359 4.41 5.82 36.78
CA ALA A 359 4.21 6.91 35.80
C ALA A 359 5.32 7.06 34.73
N GLY A 360 6.51 6.46 34.91
CA GLY A 360 7.73 6.84 34.14
C GLY A 360 8.58 5.68 33.61
N SER A 361 8.33 4.43 34.00
CA SER A 361 9.08 3.23 33.63
C SER A 361 8.15 2.02 33.54
N VAL A 362 8.45 1.04 32.68
CA VAL A 362 7.80 -0.28 32.79
C VAL A 362 8.82 -1.17 33.48
N GLY A 363 8.56 -1.56 34.72
CA GLY A 363 9.36 -2.57 35.43
C GLY A 363 9.15 -3.95 34.79
N ALA A 364 9.72 -4.18 33.61
CA ALA A 364 9.40 -5.29 32.72
C ALA A 364 10.18 -6.58 33.03
N VAL A 365 10.09 -7.08 34.26
CA VAL A 365 10.38 -8.50 34.51
C VAL A 365 9.30 -9.04 35.43
N SER A 366 8.37 -9.81 34.85
CA SER A 366 7.46 -10.61 35.66
C SER A 366 8.28 -11.63 36.45
N VAL A 367 8.16 -11.66 37.77
CA VAL A 367 8.80 -12.71 38.59
C VAL A 367 7.86 -13.90 38.62
N SER A 368 8.10 -14.88 37.75
CA SER A 368 7.24 -16.06 37.62
C SER A 368 7.72 -17.23 38.48
N ASN A 369 6.78 -17.85 39.19
CA ASN A 369 6.99 -19.13 39.88
C ASN A 369 6.57 -20.27 38.96
N SER A 370 7.42 -21.31 38.80
CA SER A 370 7.18 -22.41 37.83
C SER A 370 6.56 -23.68 38.43
N GLY A 371 6.10 -23.65 39.69
CA GLY A 371 5.53 -24.81 40.37
C GLY A 371 4.19 -25.28 39.78
N ALA A 372 3.80 -26.54 39.99
CA ALA A 372 2.44 -26.99 39.67
C ALA A 372 1.44 -26.46 40.71
N VAL A 373 0.19 -26.19 40.32
CA VAL A 373 -0.89 -25.94 41.27
C VAL A 373 -1.17 -27.25 42.01
N THR A 374 -1.05 -27.26 43.34
CA THR A 374 -1.05 -28.50 44.14
C THR A 374 -2.37 -28.78 44.87
N THR A 375 -3.33 -27.84 44.82
CA THR A 375 -4.63 -27.91 45.50
C THR A 375 -5.78 -28.03 44.49
N THR A 376 -6.79 -28.85 44.82
CA THR A 376 -7.86 -29.25 43.89
C THR A 376 -9.10 -28.34 43.88
N ASP A 377 -9.18 -27.34 44.77
CA ASP A 377 -10.33 -26.42 44.87
C ASP A 377 -9.83 -24.97 45.00
N THR A 378 -9.32 -24.44 43.88
CA THR A 378 -8.67 -23.12 43.79
C THR A 378 -9.31 -22.24 42.73
N VAL A 379 -9.14 -20.93 42.90
CA VAL A 379 -9.54 -19.92 41.92
C VAL A 379 -8.35 -19.04 41.57
N VAL A 380 -8.22 -18.72 40.28
CA VAL A 380 -7.23 -17.75 39.78
C VAL A 380 -7.80 -16.35 39.91
N MET A 381 -7.08 -15.47 40.59
CA MET A 381 -7.50 -14.10 40.89
C MET A 381 -6.38 -13.10 40.61
N LEU A 382 -6.76 -11.83 40.39
CA LEU A 382 -5.82 -10.71 40.32
C LEU A 382 -5.85 -9.92 41.62
N ARG A 383 -4.67 -9.49 42.09
CA ARG A 383 -4.51 -8.65 43.27
C ARG A 383 -3.74 -7.37 42.94
N LEU A 384 -4.30 -6.22 43.26
CA LEU A 384 -3.66 -4.90 43.17
C LEU A 384 -3.22 -4.43 44.56
N THR A 385 -1.96 -4.02 44.70
CA THR A 385 -1.37 -3.55 45.96
C THR A 385 -0.58 -2.24 45.74
N PRO A 386 -0.77 -1.19 46.55
CA PRO A 386 0.02 0.04 46.43
C PRO A 386 1.46 -0.21 46.90
N VAL A 387 2.44 0.27 46.14
CA VAL A 387 3.87 0.15 46.50
C VAL A 387 4.27 1.37 47.32
N GLY A 388 4.63 1.14 48.59
CA GLY A 388 5.15 2.20 49.47
C GLY A 388 4.13 3.21 50.03
N ALA A 389 2.82 2.99 49.82
CA ALA A 389 1.73 3.83 50.34
C ALA A 389 0.60 2.98 50.97
N GLY A 390 -0.20 3.56 51.85
CA GLY A 390 -1.39 2.88 52.44
C GLY A 390 -2.59 2.80 51.48
N GLY A 391 -2.58 3.59 50.41
CA GLY A 391 -3.58 3.55 49.33
C GLY A 391 -3.26 4.57 48.23
N CYS A 392 -3.71 4.29 47.01
CA CYS A 392 -3.49 5.14 45.84
C CYS A 392 -4.59 4.96 44.78
N PHE A 393 -4.65 5.89 43.82
CA PHE A 393 -5.50 5.76 42.64
C PHE A 393 -4.72 5.07 41.51
N PHE A 394 -5.28 3.99 40.99
CA PHE A 394 -4.80 3.28 39.81
C PHE A 394 -5.60 3.77 38.59
N PRO A 395 -4.96 4.41 37.59
CA PRO A 395 -5.66 4.99 36.43
C PRO A 395 -6.28 3.99 35.44
N GLY A 396 -5.96 2.70 35.55
CA GLY A 396 -6.35 1.68 34.55
C GLY A 396 -5.16 1.23 33.70
N ALA A 397 -5.20 -0.02 33.22
CA ALA A 397 -4.20 -0.57 32.31
C ALA A 397 -4.73 -1.83 31.59
N SER A 398 -4.19 -2.11 30.41
CA SER A 398 -4.44 -3.31 29.62
C SER A 398 -3.25 -4.25 29.77
N VAL A 399 -3.49 -5.50 30.16
CA VAL A 399 -2.43 -6.47 30.48
C VAL A 399 -2.67 -7.78 29.74
N ALA A 400 -1.64 -8.28 29.05
CA ALA A 400 -1.60 -9.64 28.53
C ALA A 400 -1.10 -10.60 29.62
N ILE A 401 -1.82 -11.72 29.78
CA ILE A 401 -1.45 -12.83 30.65
C ILE A 401 -1.27 -14.07 29.79
N SER A 402 -0.12 -14.75 29.91
CA SER A 402 0.12 -16.01 29.20
C SER A 402 0.82 -17.06 30.06
N GLY A 403 0.20 -18.22 30.17
CA GLY A 403 0.75 -19.43 30.81
C GLY A 403 1.73 -20.15 29.91
N GLY A 404 2.76 -20.75 30.52
CA GLY A 404 3.89 -21.37 29.81
C GLY A 404 3.75 -22.87 29.56
N ARG A 405 2.65 -23.51 29.96
CA ARG A 405 2.40 -24.93 29.64
C ARG A 405 1.99 -25.09 28.17
N PRO A 406 2.41 -26.14 27.46
CA PRO A 406 1.96 -26.41 26.09
C PRO A 406 0.42 -26.46 25.94
N ALA A 407 -0.28 -27.01 26.94
CA ALA A 407 -1.74 -27.04 26.98
C ALA A 407 -2.40 -25.65 27.00
N ALA A 408 -1.69 -24.60 27.44
CA ALA A 408 -2.19 -23.23 27.44
C ALA A 408 -2.49 -22.71 26.02
N ALA A 409 -1.92 -23.33 24.99
CA ALA A 409 -2.17 -23.01 23.60
C ALA A 409 -3.43 -23.69 23.02
N LEU A 410 -4.11 -24.57 23.75
CA LEU A 410 -5.34 -25.22 23.27
C LEU A 410 -6.53 -24.28 23.31
N ALA A 411 -7.55 -24.59 22.50
CA ALA A 411 -8.83 -23.87 22.56
C ALA A 411 -9.48 -24.02 23.95
N ALA A 412 -10.17 -22.98 24.39
CA ALA A 412 -10.98 -23.02 25.61
C ALA A 412 -12.08 -24.09 25.54
N ASP A 413 -12.49 -24.64 26.68
CA ASP A 413 -13.50 -25.72 26.76
C ASP A 413 -14.92 -25.29 26.35
N SER A 414 -15.22 -23.99 26.46
CA SER A 414 -16.50 -23.43 26.03
C SER A 414 -16.56 -23.31 24.50
N GLU A 415 -17.57 -23.90 23.87
CA GLU A 415 -17.78 -23.86 22.42
C GLU A 415 -17.79 -22.43 21.87
N GLY A 416 -18.45 -21.49 22.57
CA GLY A 416 -18.50 -20.09 22.15
C GLY A 416 -17.13 -19.39 22.21
N LEU A 417 -16.31 -19.69 23.23
CA LEU A 417 -14.97 -19.13 23.35
C LEU A 417 -13.99 -19.79 22.36
N ALA A 418 -14.13 -21.10 22.13
CA ALA A 418 -13.39 -21.85 21.12
C ALA A 418 -13.66 -21.33 19.70
N GLN A 419 -14.93 -21.05 19.37
CA GLN A 419 -15.31 -20.42 18.09
C GLN A 419 -14.72 -19.02 17.93
N ARG A 420 -14.36 -18.34 19.02
CA ARG A 420 -13.64 -17.06 18.96
C ARG A 420 -12.12 -17.21 18.96
N GLY A 421 -11.61 -18.43 19.13
CA GLY A 421 -10.19 -18.74 19.18
C GLY A 421 -9.51 -18.41 20.51
N PHE A 422 -10.27 -18.31 21.61
CA PHE A 422 -9.68 -18.16 22.94
C PHE A 422 -8.85 -19.38 23.31
N LEU A 423 -7.72 -19.13 23.97
CA LEU A 423 -6.82 -20.17 24.43
C LEU A 423 -7.00 -20.42 25.93
N ALA A 424 -6.79 -21.66 26.38
CA ALA A 424 -7.00 -22.06 27.78
C ALA A 424 -6.13 -21.31 28.79
N GLY A 425 -4.93 -20.87 28.38
CA GLY A 425 -3.98 -20.18 29.26
C GLY A 425 -3.41 -18.89 28.68
N ALA A 426 -4.11 -18.20 27.77
CA ALA A 426 -3.70 -16.87 27.31
C ALA A 426 -4.89 -15.93 27.10
N MET A 427 -4.81 -14.72 27.64
CA MET A 427 -5.88 -13.71 27.54
C MET A 427 -5.36 -12.29 27.72
N VAL A 428 -6.15 -11.33 27.26
CA VAL A 428 -5.97 -9.90 27.54
C VAL A 428 -7.00 -9.47 28.58
N VAL A 429 -6.56 -8.67 29.56
CA VAL A 429 -7.39 -8.19 30.67
C VAL A 429 -7.35 -6.67 30.72
N GLU A 430 -8.52 -6.05 30.71
CA GLU A 430 -8.71 -4.60 30.85
C GLU A 430 -8.97 -4.22 32.31
N LEU A 431 -7.98 -3.66 32.99
CA LEU A 431 -8.11 -3.23 34.37
C LEU A 431 -8.72 -1.82 34.45
N PRO A 432 -9.81 -1.62 35.20
CA PRO A 432 -10.49 -0.34 35.29
C PRO A 432 -9.71 0.68 36.13
N PRO A 433 -9.93 1.99 35.92
CA PRO A 433 -9.51 3.01 36.86
C PRO A 433 -10.17 2.75 38.22
N THR A 434 -9.38 2.60 39.29
CA THR A 434 -9.90 2.23 40.60
C THR A 434 -9.04 2.72 41.76
N TRP A 435 -9.65 2.90 42.92
CA TRP A 435 -8.91 3.16 44.16
C TRP A 435 -8.46 1.85 44.80
N VAL A 436 -7.19 1.81 45.19
CA VAL A 436 -6.56 0.66 45.85
C VAL A 436 -6.15 1.06 47.27
N PHE A 437 -6.74 0.44 48.30
CA PHE A 437 -6.43 0.67 49.72
C PHE A 437 -6.02 -0.65 50.38
N GLY A 438 -4.73 -0.81 50.70
CA GLY A 438 -4.20 -2.10 51.17
C GLY A 438 -4.10 -3.12 50.04
N GLU A 439 -5.13 -3.93 49.84
CA GLU A 439 -5.21 -4.90 48.74
C GLU A 439 -6.58 -4.79 48.05
N ARG A 440 -6.60 -4.94 46.73
CA ARG A 440 -7.83 -5.04 45.94
C ARG A 440 -7.85 -6.31 45.11
N TRP A 441 -8.90 -7.12 45.29
CA TRP A 441 -9.03 -8.44 44.68
C TRP A 441 -10.06 -8.44 43.55
N LEU A 442 -9.71 -9.07 42.43
CA LEU A 442 -10.56 -9.20 41.24
C LEU A 442 -10.65 -10.68 40.82
N TYR A 443 -11.87 -11.16 40.56
CA TYR A 443 -12.09 -12.41 39.84
C TYR A 443 -11.83 -12.23 38.35
N LEU A 444 -11.34 -13.28 37.72
CA LEU A 444 -11.01 -13.32 36.30
C LEU A 444 -11.92 -14.34 35.59
N ALA A 445 -12.74 -13.86 34.66
CA ALA A 445 -13.61 -14.69 33.84
C ALA A 445 -12.84 -15.32 32.67
N ALA A 446 -13.41 -16.38 32.08
CA ALA A 446 -12.83 -17.14 30.98
C ALA A 446 -12.65 -16.33 29.69
N ASP A 447 -13.35 -15.19 29.55
CA ASP A 447 -13.26 -14.28 28.42
C ASP A 447 -12.32 -13.08 28.67
N GLY A 448 -11.64 -13.04 29.83
CA GLY A 448 -10.78 -11.94 30.25
C GLY A 448 -11.50 -10.80 30.97
N SER A 449 -12.82 -10.89 31.15
CA SER A 449 -13.59 -9.93 31.95
C SER A 449 -13.14 -9.97 33.41
N VAL A 450 -12.95 -8.79 34.01
CA VAL A 450 -12.58 -8.66 35.43
C VAL A 450 -13.75 -8.22 36.27
N VAL A 451 -13.90 -8.88 37.41
CA VAL A 451 -15.06 -8.69 38.29
C VAL A 451 -14.60 -8.46 39.72
N SER A 452 -15.13 -7.42 40.39
CA SER A 452 -14.72 -7.07 41.75
C SER A 452 -15.03 -8.20 42.73
N ALA A 453 -14.04 -8.74 43.44
CA ALA A 453 -14.27 -9.79 44.44
C ALA A 453 -14.73 -9.24 45.81
N GLN A 454 -15.06 -7.95 45.86
CA GLN A 454 -15.28 -7.19 47.09
C GLN A 454 -16.48 -6.26 46.96
N GLN A 455 -17.36 -6.24 47.97
CA GLN A 455 -18.47 -5.28 48.08
C GLN A 455 -18.01 -3.90 48.56
N SER A 456 -16.94 -3.86 49.37
CA SER A 456 -16.31 -2.64 49.88
C SER A 456 -14.90 -2.47 49.31
N GLY A 457 -14.47 -1.23 49.04
CA GLY A 457 -13.23 -0.95 48.30
C GLY A 457 -11.89 -1.26 48.99
N SER A 458 -11.88 -2.06 50.07
CA SER A 458 -10.67 -2.47 50.81
C SER A 458 -10.92 -3.73 51.64
N GLY A 459 -10.01 -4.71 51.63
CA GLY A 459 -10.09 -5.90 52.49
C GLY A 459 -9.70 -7.21 51.78
N ALA A 460 -10.10 -8.35 52.34
CA ALA A 460 -10.07 -9.65 51.64
C ALA A 460 -11.27 -9.76 50.67
N ALA A 461 -11.26 -10.74 49.78
CA ALA A 461 -12.41 -11.06 48.94
C ALA A 461 -13.61 -11.54 49.80
N ASP A 462 -14.76 -10.89 49.67
CA ASP A 462 -15.97 -11.11 50.50
C ASP A 462 -17.24 -11.43 49.69
N VAL A 463 -17.14 -11.46 48.36
CA VAL A 463 -18.22 -11.90 47.46
C VAL A 463 -18.11 -13.41 47.24
N ALA A 464 -19.23 -14.12 47.32
CA ALA A 464 -19.27 -15.56 47.10
C ALA A 464 -19.48 -15.91 45.62
N LEU A 465 -18.88 -17.01 45.17
CA LEU A 465 -19.16 -17.61 43.85
C LEU A 465 -20.49 -18.39 43.88
N ALA A 466 -21.15 -18.53 42.73
CA ALA A 466 -22.30 -19.42 42.61
C ALA A 466 -21.85 -20.81 42.17
N ASP A 467 -22.61 -21.84 42.55
CA ASP A 467 -22.42 -23.22 42.11
C ASP A 467 -23.46 -23.55 41.03
N ASP A 468 -23.00 -23.82 39.81
CA ASP A 468 -23.85 -24.34 38.72
C ASP A 468 -23.37 -25.74 38.33
N GLY A 469 -24.07 -26.76 38.85
CA GLY A 469 -23.82 -28.15 38.47
C GLY A 469 -22.44 -28.71 38.87
N GLY A 470 -21.75 -28.11 39.85
CA GLY A 470 -20.40 -28.48 40.28
C GLY A 470 -19.28 -27.61 39.70
N GLU A 471 -19.60 -26.65 38.83
CA GLU A 471 -18.69 -25.59 38.39
C GLU A 471 -18.93 -24.29 39.16
N ARG A 472 -17.85 -23.58 39.50
CA ARG A 472 -17.91 -22.27 40.15
C ARG A 472 -18.08 -21.19 39.10
N VAL A 473 -19.16 -20.42 39.19
CA VAL A 473 -19.49 -19.33 38.26
C VAL A 473 -19.68 -18.00 39.00
N LEU A 474 -19.51 -16.89 38.28
CA LEU A 474 -19.65 -15.52 38.76
C LEU A 474 -21.12 -15.11 38.75
N ASP A 475 -21.63 -14.62 39.88
CA ASP A 475 -22.94 -13.98 39.94
C ASP A 475 -22.85 -12.55 39.37
N LEU A 476 -23.08 -12.45 38.07
CA LEU A 476 -22.92 -11.22 37.29
C LEU A 476 -23.90 -10.10 37.68
N ASP A 477 -25.01 -10.40 38.36
CA ASP A 477 -26.03 -9.42 38.79
C ASP A 477 -25.59 -8.60 40.02
N THR A 478 -24.67 -9.12 40.83
CA THR A 478 -24.18 -8.47 42.06
C THR A 478 -22.87 -7.72 41.86
N LEU A 479 -22.33 -7.72 40.64
CA LEU A 479 -20.94 -7.37 40.37
C LEU A 479 -20.77 -6.32 39.25
N LEU A 480 -19.72 -5.50 39.34
CA LEU A 480 -19.32 -4.59 38.28
C LEU A 480 -18.61 -5.38 37.17
N GLN A 481 -19.19 -5.36 35.98
CA GLN A 481 -18.67 -6.05 34.79
C GLN A 481 -17.82 -5.11 33.95
N LEU A 482 -16.72 -5.65 33.40
CA LEU A 482 -15.85 -4.98 32.44
C LEU A 482 -15.56 -5.96 31.32
N GLY A 483 -15.66 -5.46 30.08
CA GLY A 483 -15.74 -6.31 28.88
C GLY A 483 -14.49 -7.17 28.61
N PRO A 484 -14.63 -8.16 27.71
CA PRO A 484 -13.63 -9.21 27.48
C PRO A 484 -12.47 -8.81 26.55
N GLY A 485 -11.35 -9.57 26.62
CA GLY A 485 -10.11 -9.31 25.88
C GLY A 485 -9.59 -10.52 25.09
N ALA A 486 -10.18 -10.79 23.92
CA ALA A 486 -9.68 -11.83 23.02
C ALA A 486 -8.50 -11.35 22.17
N ALA A 487 -8.67 -10.17 21.56
CA ALA A 487 -7.70 -9.52 20.69
C ALA A 487 -7.43 -8.08 21.15
N TRP A 488 -6.21 -7.61 20.96
CA TRP A 488 -5.79 -6.27 21.36
C TRP A 488 -5.20 -5.47 20.18
N PRO A 489 -5.71 -4.26 19.87
CA PRO A 489 -6.96 -3.75 20.40
C PRO A 489 -8.15 -4.62 19.94
N PRO A 490 -9.27 -4.59 20.69
CA PRO A 490 -10.46 -5.34 20.32
C PRO A 490 -10.98 -4.95 18.94
N ARG A 491 -11.54 -5.94 18.23
CA ARG A 491 -12.21 -5.79 16.93
C ARG A 491 -13.57 -6.50 16.95
N PRO A 492 -14.50 -6.10 16.05
CA PRO A 492 -15.76 -6.82 15.88
C PRO A 492 -15.48 -8.18 15.22
N ALA A 493 -16.20 -9.21 15.70
CA ALA A 493 -16.13 -10.53 15.09
C ALA A 493 -16.99 -10.58 13.84
N THR A 494 -16.50 -11.26 12.81
CA THR A 494 -17.19 -11.40 11.52
C THR A 494 -17.31 -12.87 11.13
N SER A 495 -18.39 -13.19 10.41
CA SER A 495 -18.62 -14.53 9.86
C SER A 495 -19.44 -14.46 8.56
N SER A 496 -18.75 -14.37 7.43
CA SER A 496 -19.35 -14.42 6.11
C SER A 496 -19.80 -15.85 5.77
N VAL A 497 -20.92 -15.94 5.05
CA VAL A 497 -21.41 -17.21 4.49
C VAL A 497 -20.75 -17.49 3.14
N ASP A 498 -20.27 -16.46 2.44
CA ASP A 498 -19.60 -16.60 1.15
C ASP A 498 -18.21 -17.19 1.37
N ARG A 499 -17.96 -18.32 0.71
CA ARG A 499 -16.70 -19.08 0.85
C ARG A 499 -15.64 -18.51 -0.08
N LEU A 500 -14.41 -18.53 0.38
CA LEU A 500 -13.27 -18.04 -0.39
C LEU A 500 -13.06 -18.89 -1.65
N ASP A 501 -13.24 -18.30 -2.82
CA ASP A 501 -13.19 -18.95 -4.14
C ASP A 501 -12.05 -18.44 -5.04
N ARG A 502 -11.27 -17.47 -4.55
CA ARG A 502 -10.16 -16.84 -5.28
C ARG A 502 -8.93 -17.75 -5.31
N LEU A 503 -8.92 -18.66 -6.26
CA LEU A 503 -7.87 -19.67 -6.51
C LEU A 503 -7.29 -19.49 -7.93
N PRO A 504 -6.04 -19.92 -8.21
CA PRO A 504 -5.00 -20.40 -7.27
C PRO A 504 -4.48 -19.27 -6.34
N PRO A 505 -3.56 -19.55 -5.40
CA PRO A 505 -2.85 -18.50 -4.67
C PRO A 505 -1.93 -17.68 -5.58
N SER A 506 -1.50 -16.51 -5.11
CA SER A 506 -0.50 -15.68 -5.80
C SER A 506 0.85 -16.42 -5.85
N PRO A 507 1.48 -16.49 -7.04
CA PRO A 507 2.81 -17.08 -7.19
C PRO A 507 3.83 -16.51 -6.19
N GLY A 508 4.62 -17.35 -5.53
CA GLY A 508 5.65 -16.87 -4.59
C GLY A 508 5.15 -16.34 -3.24
N ARG A 509 3.84 -16.07 -3.09
CA ARG A 509 3.19 -15.81 -1.80
C ARG A 509 2.52 -17.07 -1.27
N GLY A 510 3.35 -17.95 -0.70
CA GLY A 510 2.86 -19.14 -0.03
C GLY A 510 1.99 -18.81 1.20
N PRO A 511 1.16 -19.77 1.65
CA PRO A 511 0.38 -19.62 2.88
C PRO A 511 1.33 -19.35 4.06
N ASN A 512 1.08 -18.27 4.83
CA ASN A 512 1.97 -17.86 5.93
C ASN A 512 1.23 -17.95 7.28
N LEU A 513 1.72 -18.80 8.18
CA LEU A 513 1.14 -18.92 9.52
C LEU A 513 1.71 -17.83 10.43
N LEU A 514 0.88 -16.81 10.68
CA LEU A 514 1.31 -15.59 11.37
C LEU A 514 1.20 -15.69 12.89
N HIS A 515 0.30 -16.52 13.40
CA HIS A 515 0.07 -16.71 14.83
C HIS A 515 -0.54 -18.09 15.13
N GLY A 516 -0.23 -18.65 16.30
CA GLY A 516 -0.76 -19.93 16.78
C GLY A 516 -0.20 -21.16 16.05
N GLY A 517 -0.98 -22.25 16.03
CA GLY A 517 -0.67 -23.49 15.30
C GLY A 517 0.38 -24.39 15.93
N ARG A 518 0.72 -24.16 17.21
CA ARG A 518 1.50 -25.12 17.99
C ARG A 518 0.81 -26.47 18.04
N VAL A 519 1.59 -27.53 17.91
CA VAL A 519 1.11 -28.92 17.93
C VAL A 519 1.45 -29.59 19.25
N ILE A 520 0.44 -30.18 19.88
CA ILE A 520 0.61 -30.93 21.12
C ILE A 520 0.16 -32.38 20.97
N ASN A 521 0.69 -33.22 21.85
CA ASN A 521 0.21 -34.58 22.04
C ASN A 521 -0.86 -34.58 23.15
N PRO A 522 -2.13 -34.90 22.86
CA PRO A 522 -3.18 -34.89 23.86
C PRO A 522 -3.04 -36.03 24.89
N ALA A 523 -2.23 -37.06 24.62
CA ALA A 523 -2.03 -38.17 25.56
C ALA A 523 -1.28 -37.75 26.84
N ASP A 524 -0.39 -36.77 26.73
CA ASP A 524 0.46 -36.27 27.83
C ASP A 524 0.41 -34.75 28.01
N ALA A 525 -0.37 -34.05 27.18
CA ALA A 525 -0.51 -32.59 27.15
C ALA A 525 0.83 -31.85 26.96
N GLN A 526 1.80 -32.50 26.31
CA GLN A 526 3.11 -31.92 26.00
C GLN A 526 3.21 -31.46 24.53
N ALA A 527 4.14 -30.54 24.27
CA ALA A 527 4.54 -30.19 22.91
C ALA A 527 5.08 -31.43 22.18
N VAL A 528 4.69 -31.59 20.92
CA VAL A 528 5.20 -32.69 20.08
C VAL A 528 6.69 -32.50 19.84
N SER A 529 7.46 -33.58 19.86
CA SER A 529 8.90 -33.55 19.59
C SER A 529 9.38 -34.87 18.97
N GLY A 530 10.62 -34.89 18.45
CA GLY A 530 11.26 -36.12 17.99
C GLY A 530 11.23 -36.33 16.47
N GLY A 531 11.11 -35.26 15.69
CA GLY A 531 11.08 -35.31 14.24
C GLY A 531 9.68 -35.64 13.68
N ILE A 532 8.62 -35.29 14.39
CA ILE A 532 7.25 -35.52 13.92
C ILE A 532 6.94 -34.56 12.78
N ALA A 533 6.47 -35.08 11.65
CA ALA A 533 6.09 -34.26 10.51
C ALA A 533 4.68 -33.70 10.71
N CYS A 534 4.54 -32.39 10.56
CA CYS A 534 3.30 -31.65 10.70
C CYS A 534 3.11 -30.76 9.48
N ALA A 535 1.89 -30.67 8.94
CA ALA A 535 1.62 -29.74 7.85
C ALA A 535 0.17 -29.26 7.80
N LEU A 536 -0.04 -28.09 7.20
CA LEU A 536 -1.32 -27.65 6.68
C LEU A 536 -1.35 -27.92 5.17
N GLU A 537 -2.32 -28.71 4.73
CA GLU A 537 -2.58 -28.93 3.30
C GLU A 537 -3.80 -28.15 2.87
N LEU A 538 -3.66 -27.43 1.75
CA LEU A 538 -4.70 -26.62 1.15
C LEU A 538 -5.06 -27.21 -0.21
N ALA A 539 -6.35 -27.27 -0.52
CA ALA A 539 -6.88 -27.81 -1.77
C ALA A 539 -7.98 -26.92 -2.35
N ALA A 540 -8.11 -26.97 -3.67
CA ALA A 540 -9.25 -26.44 -4.39
C ALA A 540 -10.36 -27.50 -4.38
N ARG A 541 -11.51 -27.16 -3.82
CA ARG A 541 -12.69 -28.03 -3.74
C ARG A 541 -13.72 -27.59 -4.78
N SER A 542 -14.28 -28.51 -5.55
CA SER A 542 -15.46 -28.26 -6.39
C SER A 542 -16.61 -29.20 -6.05
N ILE A 543 -17.80 -28.86 -6.51
CA ILE A 543 -18.97 -29.75 -6.48
C ILE A 543 -19.50 -29.88 -7.91
N ASP A 544 -19.13 -30.95 -8.60
CA ASP A 544 -19.58 -31.19 -9.97
C ASP A 544 -20.54 -32.37 -10.02
N ALA A 545 -21.76 -32.11 -10.51
CA ALA A 545 -22.85 -33.10 -10.56
C ALA A 545 -23.13 -33.83 -9.23
N GLY A 546 -22.87 -33.18 -8.08
CA GLY A 546 -23.06 -33.73 -6.74
C GLY A 546 -21.90 -34.58 -6.20
N VAL A 547 -20.80 -34.70 -6.96
CA VAL A 547 -19.54 -35.30 -6.52
C VAL A 547 -18.65 -34.20 -5.97
N VAL A 548 -18.11 -34.39 -4.76
CA VAL A 548 -17.13 -33.47 -4.17
C VAL A 548 -15.74 -33.92 -4.62
N GLU A 549 -15.03 -33.05 -5.32
CA GLU A 549 -13.65 -33.26 -5.75
C GLU A 549 -12.73 -32.31 -4.97
N TYR A 550 -11.57 -32.82 -4.52
CA TYR A 550 -10.53 -32.03 -3.88
C TYR A 550 -9.25 -32.15 -4.70
N ARG A 551 -8.70 -31.03 -5.13
CA ARG A 551 -7.43 -30.96 -5.85
C ARG A 551 -6.38 -30.27 -4.97
N PRO A 552 -5.35 -30.97 -4.48
CA PRO A 552 -4.29 -30.39 -3.66
C PRO A 552 -3.62 -29.19 -4.34
N LEU A 553 -3.37 -28.12 -3.60
CA LEU A 553 -2.76 -26.89 -4.10
C LEU A 553 -1.35 -26.72 -3.56
N VAL A 554 -1.26 -26.61 -2.23
CA VAL A 554 -0.03 -26.27 -1.52
C VAL A 554 -0.01 -26.96 -0.16
N ARG A 555 1.20 -27.23 0.33
CA ARG A 555 1.48 -27.72 1.69
C ARG A 555 2.37 -26.72 2.40
N LEU A 556 2.02 -26.34 3.63
CA LEU A 556 2.88 -25.65 4.57
C LEU A 556 3.34 -26.65 5.63
N SER A 557 4.60 -27.08 5.59
CA SER A 557 5.15 -28.16 6.43
C SER A 557 6.16 -27.64 7.44
N TRP A 558 6.18 -28.24 8.63
CA TRP A 558 7.17 -28.04 9.67
C TRP A 558 7.41 -29.35 10.45
N THR A 559 8.40 -29.32 11.33
CA THR A 559 8.78 -30.45 12.18
C THR A 559 8.48 -30.12 13.64
N ASP A 560 7.99 -31.09 14.39
CA ASP A 560 7.66 -31.00 15.81
C ASP A 560 6.53 -29.98 16.08
N ASP A 561 6.58 -29.24 17.20
CA ASP A 561 5.46 -28.42 17.67
C ASP A 561 5.35 -27.04 17.02
N ASP A 562 6.47 -26.42 16.63
CA ASP A 562 6.54 -25.01 16.26
C ASP A 562 6.51 -24.78 14.73
N PRO A 563 5.45 -24.15 14.19
CA PRO A 563 5.36 -23.80 12.77
C PRO A 563 6.21 -22.59 12.39
N SER A 564 7.01 -22.02 13.30
CA SER A 564 7.72 -20.76 13.05
C SER A 564 8.71 -20.81 11.88
N ALA A 565 9.28 -21.99 11.63
CA ALA A 565 10.22 -22.27 10.55
C ALA A 565 9.58 -23.08 9.40
N ALA A 566 8.25 -23.01 9.25
CA ALA A 566 7.55 -23.75 8.22
C ALA A 566 8.01 -23.35 6.81
N THR A 567 8.04 -24.34 5.92
CA THR A 567 8.33 -24.19 4.50
C THR A 567 7.10 -24.57 3.69
N TRP A 568 6.94 -24.00 2.50
CA TRP A 568 5.80 -24.33 1.65
C TRP A 568 6.22 -24.88 0.29
N GLU A 569 5.36 -25.74 -0.27
CA GLU A 569 5.53 -26.37 -1.58
C GLU A 569 4.18 -26.45 -2.32
N ALA A 570 4.20 -26.44 -3.66
CA ALA A 570 3.03 -26.76 -4.46
C ALA A 570 2.85 -28.28 -4.59
N LEU A 571 1.62 -28.75 -4.68
CA LEU A 571 1.27 -30.18 -4.72
C LEU A 571 0.64 -30.60 -6.04
N ASP A 572 0.95 -31.79 -6.54
CA ASP A 572 0.20 -32.45 -7.60
C ASP A 572 -1.11 -33.11 -7.07
N ASP A 573 -1.89 -33.71 -7.97
CA ASP A 573 -3.13 -34.42 -7.58
C ASP A 573 -2.87 -35.63 -6.66
N GLY A 574 -1.65 -36.16 -6.63
CA GLY A 574 -1.22 -37.24 -5.74
C GLY A 574 -0.75 -36.76 -4.37
N GLY A 575 -0.66 -35.45 -4.14
CA GLY A 575 -0.15 -34.86 -2.90
C GLY A 575 1.38 -34.86 -2.79
N ALA A 576 2.09 -35.05 -3.90
CA ALA A 576 3.55 -34.94 -3.98
C ALA A 576 3.97 -33.53 -4.45
N ALA A 577 5.20 -33.12 -4.14
CA ALA A 577 5.73 -31.82 -4.52
C ALA A 577 5.75 -31.62 -6.05
N SER A 578 5.28 -30.47 -6.52
CA SER A 578 5.15 -30.12 -7.93
C SER A 578 5.69 -28.71 -8.21
N SER A 579 5.83 -28.39 -9.50
CA SER A 579 6.17 -27.04 -9.95
C SER A 579 5.02 -26.08 -9.64
N VAL A 580 5.32 -24.95 -8.97
CA VAL A 580 4.37 -23.86 -8.71
C VAL A 580 3.74 -23.37 -10.01
N ASP A 581 4.56 -23.21 -11.06
CA ASP A 581 4.09 -22.63 -12.31
C ASP A 581 3.12 -23.55 -13.04
N ALA A 582 3.46 -24.83 -13.14
CA ALA A 582 2.61 -25.83 -13.76
C ALA A 582 1.31 -26.01 -12.96
N ARG A 583 1.42 -26.16 -11.64
CA ARG A 583 0.25 -26.44 -10.80
C ARG A 583 -0.73 -25.27 -10.78
N PHE A 584 -0.23 -24.04 -10.65
CA PHE A 584 -1.13 -22.89 -10.57
C PHE A 584 -1.78 -22.63 -11.94
N ALA A 585 -1.09 -22.87 -13.05
CA ALA A 585 -1.69 -22.82 -14.38
C ALA A 585 -2.80 -23.87 -14.57
N GLU A 586 -2.61 -25.11 -14.09
CA GLU A 586 -3.65 -26.14 -14.11
C GLU A 586 -4.90 -25.73 -13.33
N ILE A 587 -4.72 -25.17 -12.13
CA ILE A 587 -5.82 -24.73 -11.27
C ILE A 587 -6.52 -23.50 -11.83
N ALA A 588 -5.77 -22.56 -12.42
CA ALA A 588 -6.32 -21.42 -13.13
C ALA A 588 -7.18 -21.87 -14.31
N ALA A 589 -6.68 -22.79 -15.15
CA ALA A 589 -7.45 -23.36 -16.25
C ALA A 589 -8.72 -24.06 -15.74
N TRP A 590 -8.62 -24.83 -14.66
CA TRP A 590 -9.76 -25.50 -14.05
C TRP A 590 -10.80 -24.52 -13.50
N ARG A 591 -10.38 -23.42 -12.86
CA ARG A 591 -11.28 -22.33 -12.46
C ARG A 591 -11.99 -21.74 -13.68
N ASP A 592 -11.26 -21.51 -14.76
CA ASP A 592 -11.78 -20.84 -15.96
C ASP A 592 -12.79 -21.72 -16.73
N GLU A 593 -12.76 -23.04 -16.55
CA GLU A 593 -13.82 -23.96 -17.01
C GLU A 593 -15.17 -23.72 -16.32
N GLY A 594 -15.19 -23.03 -15.18
CA GLY A 594 -16.38 -22.65 -14.42
C GLY A 594 -17.07 -23.80 -13.65
N PRO A 595 -16.34 -24.67 -12.92
CA PRO A 595 -16.95 -25.72 -12.11
C PRO A 595 -17.83 -25.12 -11.00
N SER A 596 -18.90 -25.82 -10.62
CA SER A 596 -19.81 -25.26 -9.61
C SER A 596 -19.22 -25.37 -8.21
N GLY A 597 -19.19 -24.23 -7.50
CA GLY A 597 -18.83 -24.18 -6.09
C GLY A 597 -17.34 -24.38 -5.79
N LEU A 598 -16.46 -23.86 -6.65
CA LEU A 598 -15.02 -23.80 -6.41
C LEU A 598 -14.72 -23.02 -5.12
N ARG A 599 -13.98 -23.63 -4.17
CA ARG A 599 -13.67 -23.04 -2.86
C ARG A 599 -12.31 -23.52 -2.34
N LEU A 600 -11.67 -22.71 -1.49
CA LEU A 600 -10.51 -23.14 -0.71
C LEU A 600 -10.95 -24.11 0.40
N ALA A 601 -10.21 -25.20 0.57
CA ALA A 601 -10.34 -26.14 1.67
C ALA A 601 -8.98 -26.31 2.37
N VAL A 602 -8.99 -26.42 3.70
CA VAL A 602 -7.80 -26.54 4.54
C VAL A 602 -7.94 -27.74 5.48
N ARG A 603 -6.87 -28.51 5.65
CA ARG A 603 -6.75 -29.55 6.68
C ARG A 603 -5.36 -29.55 7.32
N PHE A 604 -5.29 -30.01 8.57
CA PHE A 604 -4.05 -30.33 9.25
C PHE A 604 -3.73 -31.82 9.06
N VAL A 605 -2.45 -32.13 8.82
CA VAL A 605 -1.95 -33.49 8.65
C VAL A 605 -0.72 -33.71 9.52
N SER A 606 -0.57 -34.94 10.05
CA SER A 606 0.57 -35.28 10.90
C SER A 606 1.00 -36.74 10.73
N SER A 607 2.28 -37.02 10.99
CA SER A 607 2.79 -38.38 11.13
C SER A 607 2.43 -39.02 12.49
N LEU A 608 1.91 -38.24 13.45
CA LEU A 608 1.49 -38.70 14.77
C LEU A 608 -0.04 -38.79 14.85
N GLU A 609 -0.56 -39.97 15.22
CA GLU A 609 -1.99 -40.16 15.46
C GLU A 609 -2.43 -39.43 16.74
N GLY A 610 -3.51 -38.65 16.63
CA GLY A 610 -4.04 -37.85 17.73
C GLY A 610 -3.34 -36.49 17.90
N ALA A 611 -2.40 -36.10 17.04
CA ALA A 611 -1.78 -34.78 17.12
C ALA A 611 -2.83 -33.66 17.05
N ARG A 612 -2.74 -32.68 17.95
CA ARG A 612 -3.70 -31.56 18.05
C ARG A 612 -3.00 -30.24 17.75
N MET A 613 -3.44 -29.56 16.71
CA MET A 613 -2.98 -28.22 16.35
C MET A 613 -3.88 -27.18 17.03
N SER A 614 -3.26 -26.27 17.79
CA SER A 614 -3.94 -25.12 18.41
C SER A 614 -4.59 -24.19 17.36
N PRO A 615 -5.60 -23.39 17.76
CA PRO A 615 -6.15 -22.34 16.90
C PRO A 615 -5.04 -21.46 16.33
N SER A 616 -5.18 -21.06 15.06
CA SER A 616 -4.10 -20.38 14.34
C SER A 616 -4.61 -19.37 13.31
N GLU A 617 -3.75 -18.44 12.90
CA GLU A 617 -4.07 -17.41 11.93
C GLU A 617 -3.15 -17.54 10.71
N LEU A 618 -3.75 -17.81 9.55
CA LEU A 618 -3.06 -18.12 8.31
C LEU A 618 -3.33 -17.03 7.28
N ALA A 619 -2.31 -16.33 6.82
CA ALA A 619 -2.42 -15.44 5.67
C ALA A 619 -2.45 -16.25 4.37
N TRP A 620 -3.49 -16.04 3.58
CA TRP A 620 -3.67 -16.61 2.25
C TRP A 620 -3.74 -15.50 1.22
N THR A 621 -2.77 -15.45 0.30
CA THR A 621 -2.78 -14.49 -0.80
C THR A 621 -3.29 -15.15 -2.07
N SER A 622 -4.38 -14.61 -2.61
CA SER A 622 -5.02 -15.13 -3.83
C SER A 622 -4.29 -14.62 -5.08
N TYR A 623 -4.56 -15.21 -6.25
CA TYR A 623 -3.92 -14.83 -7.52
C TYR A 623 -4.06 -13.34 -7.91
N ASP A 624 -5.05 -12.64 -7.37
CA ASP A 624 -5.29 -11.20 -7.56
C ASP A 624 -4.49 -10.31 -6.59
N GLY A 625 -3.57 -10.91 -5.81
CA GLY A 625 -2.75 -10.22 -4.82
C GLY A 625 -3.45 -9.92 -3.50
N ARG A 626 -4.76 -10.22 -3.37
CA ARG A 626 -5.49 -9.96 -2.12
C ARG A 626 -5.18 -11.02 -1.07
N THR A 627 -4.77 -10.56 0.10
CA THR A 627 -4.50 -11.42 1.25
C THR A 627 -5.70 -11.48 2.20
N THR A 628 -6.13 -12.70 2.53
CA THR A 628 -7.17 -12.98 3.53
C THR A 628 -6.51 -13.59 4.77
N LEU A 629 -6.79 -13.05 5.96
CA LEU A 629 -6.35 -13.64 7.23
C LEU A 629 -7.35 -14.71 7.67
N ILE A 630 -7.04 -15.97 7.39
CA ILE A 630 -7.89 -17.13 7.73
C ILE A 630 -7.69 -17.49 9.20
N HIS A 631 -8.79 -17.52 9.95
CA HIS A 631 -8.80 -17.88 11.37
C HIS A 631 -9.15 -19.37 11.50
N LEU A 632 -8.15 -20.23 11.65
CA LEU A 632 -8.35 -21.68 11.75
C LEU A 632 -8.75 -22.08 13.17
N PRO A 633 -9.73 -22.99 13.35
CA PRO A 633 -10.07 -23.55 14.66
C PRO A 633 -8.95 -24.48 15.14
N GLN A 634 -9.11 -25.04 16.34
CA GLN A 634 -8.32 -26.21 16.72
C GLN A 634 -8.57 -27.36 15.74
N LEU A 635 -7.50 -28.03 15.30
CA LEU A 635 -7.57 -29.15 14.36
C LEU A 635 -6.95 -30.41 14.97
N ASP A 636 -7.74 -31.47 15.05
CA ASP A 636 -7.36 -32.75 15.63
C ASP A 636 -7.09 -33.79 14.54
N ALA A 637 -5.87 -34.32 14.45
CA ALA A 637 -5.49 -35.30 13.45
C ALA A 637 -5.88 -36.73 13.89
N SER A 638 -6.66 -37.42 13.04
CA SER A 638 -7.10 -38.80 13.23
C SER A 638 -6.93 -39.61 11.94
N ALA A 639 -6.60 -40.89 12.05
CA ALA A 639 -6.59 -41.81 10.90
C ALA A 639 -7.98 -42.02 10.29
N SER A 640 -9.06 -41.75 11.04
CA SER A 640 -10.45 -41.94 10.61
C SER A 640 -11.00 -40.83 9.70
N GLU A 641 -10.35 -39.67 9.66
CA GLU A 641 -10.77 -38.48 8.92
C GLU A 641 -10.19 -38.40 7.49
N ALA A 642 -9.58 -39.49 7.02
CA ALA A 642 -9.02 -39.55 5.67
C ALA A 642 -10.12 -39.43 4.60
N ILE A 643 -10.00 -38.42 3.73
CA ILE A 643 -10.90 -38.23 2.60
C ILE A 643 -10.30 -38.91 1.36
N ALA A 644 -10.98 -39.92 0.84
CA ALA A 644 -10.48 -40.76 -0.26
C ALA A 644 -10.13 -40.00 -1.55
N THR A 645 -10.75 -38.83 -1.79
CA THR A 645 -10.50 -37.98 -2.96
C THR A 645 -9.43 -36.91 -2.74
N TRP A 646 -8.86 -36.79 -1.53
CA TRP A 646 -7.81 -35.81 -1.22
C TRP A 646 -6.54 -36.53 -0.73
N ALA A 647 -5.66 -36.87 -1.67
CA ALA A 647 -4.40 -37.54 -1.39
C ALA A 647 -3.39 -36.65 -0.64
N SER A 648 -2.55 -37.26 0.20
CA SER A 648 -1.38 -36.66 0.87
C SER A 648 -0.15 -37.52 0.63
N ASP A 649 1.02 -36.96 0.93
CA ASP A 649 2.27 -37.72 1.01
C ASP A 649 2.18 -38.83 2.08
N ALA A 650 2.81 -39.97 1.78
CA ALA A 650 2.80 -41.16 2.64
C ALA A 650 3.44 -40.96 4.03
N SER A 651 4.20 -39.87 4.22
CA SER A 651 4.75 -39.45 5.51
C SER A 651 3.68 -38.97 6.51
N TYR A 652 2.49 -38.57 6.03
CA TYR A 652 1.38 -38.15 6.88
C TYR A 652 0.32 -39.25 6.97
N THR A 653 0.10 -39.78 8.18
CA THR A 653 -0.77 -40.94 8.42
C THR A 653 -2.09 -40.57 9.09
N SER A 654 -2.23 -39.34 9.57
CA SER A 654 -3.40 -38.83 10.28
C SER A 654 -3.83 -37.46 9.75
N TYR A 655 -5.14 -37.21 9.70
CA TYR A 655 -5.76 -36.06 9.05
C TYR A 655 -6.76 -35.39 9.97
N SER A 656 -6.87 -34.07 9.92
CA SER A 656 -7.97 -33.37 10.58
C SER A 656 -9.22 -33.34 9.73
N ARG A 657 -10.34 -33.01 10.37
CA ARG A 657 -11.54 -32.53 9.68
C ARG A 657 -11.20 -31.32 8.79
N VAL A 658 -11.92 -31.20 7.68
CA VAL A 658 -11.72 -30.14 6.68
C VAL A 658 -12.48 -28.87 7.06
N VAL A 659 -11.80 -27.74 6.88
CA VAL A 659 -12.35 -26.40 7.06
C VAL A 659 -12.40 -25.67 5.71
N GLU A 660 -13.50 -24.95 5.47
CA GLU A 660 -13.70 -24.05 4.34
C GLU A 660 -13.66 -22.59 4.84
N PRO A 661 -12.60 -21.83 4.50
CA PRO A 661 -12.53 -20.41 4.80
C PRO A 661 -13.61 -19.61 4.04
N ALA A 662 -14.10 -18.57 4.69
CA ALA A 662 -14.99 -17.55 4.14
C ALA A 662 -14.20 -16.36 3.59
N GLU A 663 -14.85 -15.50 2.79
CA GLU A 663 -14.22 -14.31 2.21
C GLU A 663 -13.67 -13.33 3.27
N ASP A 664 -14.25 -13.28 4.47
CA ASP A 664 -13.79 -12.46 5.59
C ASP A 664 -12.70 -13.16 6.44
N GLY A 665 -12.34 -14.40 6.10
CA GLY A 665 -11.37 -15.21 6.82
C GLY A 665 -11.96 -16.08 7.94
N ALA A 666 -13.28 -16.06 8.16
CA ALA A 666 -13.93 -16.96 9.12
C ALA A 666 -13.87 -18.41 8.61
N SER A 667 -13.81 -19.38 9.52
CA SER A 667 -13.68 -20.79 9.18
C SER A 667 -14.98 -21.54 9.42
N TRP A 668 -15.37 -22.39 8.47
CA TRP A 668 -16.55 -23.25 8.57
C TRP A 668 -16.19 -24.71 8.35
N TRP A 669 -16.88 -25.63 9.01
CA TRP A 669 -16.67 -27.06 8.77
C TRP A 669 -17.22 -27.48 7.40
N ALA A 670 -16.45 -28.28 6.64
CA ALA A 670 -16.90 -28.79 5.36
C ALA A 670 -18.14 -29.70 5.52
N GLY A 671 -19.07 -29.66 4.55
CA GLY A 671 -20.30 -30.47 4.56
C GLY A 671 -21.55 -29.80 5.12
N GLY A 672 -21.51 -28.50 5.44
CA GLY A 672 -22.66 -27.73 5.93
C GLY A 672 -22.84 -27.76 7.45
N GLU A 673 -21.84 -28.28 8.17
CA GLU A 673 -21.75 -28.19 9.62
C GLU A 673 -21.34 -26.75 10.03
N GLY A 674 -21.77 -26.30 11.20
CA GLY A 674 -21.78 -24.89 11.61
C GLY A 674 -20.43 -24.16 11.59
N LEU A 675 -20.46 -22.90 12.02
CA LEU A 675 -19.27 -22.05 12.11
C LEU A 675 -18.21 -22.71 13.00
N ALA A 676 -16.98 -22.81 12.49
CA ALA A 676 -15.86 -23.39 13.21
C ALA A 676 -15.08 -22.34 14.00
N ARG A 677 -14.81 -21.18 13.37
CA ARG A 677 -14.17 -20.03 14.03
C ARG A 677 -14.56 -18.71 13.37
N PHE A 678 -14.83 -17.68 14.17
CA PHE A 678 -15.04 -16.31 13.72
C PHE A 678 -13.74 -15.68 13.20
N ALA A 679 -13.85 -14.74 12.26
CA ALA A 679 -12.76 -13.83 11.93
C ALA A 679 -12.74 -12.65 12.93
N GLU A 680 -11.58 -12.38 13.52
CA GLU A 680 -11.37 -11.27 14.49
C GLU A 680 -10.49 -10.18 13.83
N GLY A 681 -10.83 -9.84 12.58
CA GLY A 681 -10.19 -8.79 11.81
C GLY A 681 -9.10 -9.24 10.84
N SER A 682 -8.67 -8.32 9.99
CA SER A 682 -7.74 -8.53 8.86
C SER A 682 -6.39 -7.82 9.06
N VAL A 683 -5.92 -7.69 10.31
CA VAL A 683 -4.66 -7.00 10.65
C VAL A 683 -3.62 -8.05 11.04
N ALA A 684 -2.36 -7.85 10.63
CA ALA A 684 -1.28 -8.78 10.91
C ALA A 684 -1.05 -8.97 12.43
N PRO A 685 -1.06 -10.22 12.95
CA PRO A 685 -0.79 -10.49 14.35
C PRO A 685 0.67 -10.33 14.75
N LEU A 686 0.91 -10.26 16.06
CA LEU A 686 2.24 -10.41 16.65
C LEU A 686 2.56 -11.90 16.86
N ARG A 687 3.74 -12.32 16.39
CA ARG A 687 4.22 -13.71 16.51
C ARG A 687 4.63 -14.12 17.93
N PRO A 688 5.38 -13.31 18.72
CA PRO A 688 5.97 -13.79 19.97
C PRO A 688 5.01 -13.87 21.18
N TYR A 689 3.69 -13.70 21.01
CA TYR A 689 2.75 -13.61 22.12
C TYR A 689 1.54 -14.51 21.92
N LEU A 690 1.11 -15.19 22.99
CA LEU A 690 0.01 -16.15 23.00
C LEU A 690 -1.41 -15.54 23.00
N PRO A 691 -1.68 -14.31 23.51
CA PRO A 691 -2.95 -13.65 23.19
C PRO A 691 -2.93 -13.09 21.75
N HIS A 692 -4.11 -12.94 21.12
CA HIS A 692 -4.24 -12.39 19.77
C HIS A 692 -3.89 -10.89 19.74
N LEU A 693 -2.60 -10.55 19.73
CA LEU A 693 -2.16 -9.15 19.76
C LEU A 693 -1.99 -8.59 18.35
N ARG A 694 -2.39 -7.33 18.18
CA ARG A 694 -2.22 -6.47 17.00
C ARG A 694 -1.56 -5.15 17.44
N ARG A 695 -1.01 -4.42 16.48
CA ARG A 695 -0.43 -3.09 16.75
C ARG A 695 -1.50 -2.02 16.69
N ARG A 696 -1.36 -0.98 17.52
CA ARG A 696 -2.09 0.29 17.39
C ARG A 696 -1.23 1.29 16.64
N LEU A 697 -1.87 2.06 15.79
CA LEU A 697 -1.19 3.16 15.13
C LEU A 697 -0.97 4.31 16.11
N ARG A 698 0.20 4.95 16.03
CA ARG A 698 0.53 6.14 16.83
C ARG A 698 1.42 7.09 16.04
N TRP A 699 1.15 8.38 16.14
CA TRP A 699 2.09 9.38 15.65
C TRP A 699 3.29 9.52 16.57
N ARG A 700 4.49 9.51 16.00
CA ARG A 700 5.72 9.90 16.71
C ARG A 700 6.69 10.54 15.73
N LYS A 701 7.34 11.62 16.15
CA LYS A 701 8.46 12.22 15.40
C LYS A 701 9.65 11.27 15.40
N LEU A 702 10.02 10.75 14.23
CA LEU A 702 11.14 9.83 14.00
C LEU A 702 12.38 10.55 13.41
N CYS A 703 12.20 11.77 12.89
CA CYS A 703 13.25 12.57 12.25
C CYS A 703 14.11 13.56 13.11
N PRO A 704 14.28 13.48 14.46
CA PRO A 704 15.13 14.45 15.18
C PRO A 704 16.62 14.54 14.77
N TRP A 705 17.07 13.76 13.80
CA TRP A 705 18.48 13.43 13.56
C TRP A 705 19.30 14.43 12.72
N ASP A 706 18.69 15.35 11.97
CA ASP A 706 19.51 16.21 11.08
C ASP A 706 19.96 17.52 11.71
N ASN A 707 19.35 18.03 12.79
CA ASN A 707 19.76 19.31 13.39
C ASN A 707 19.60 19.49 14.92
N GLU A 708 19.06 18.53 15.68
CA GLU A 708 18.81 18.71 17.11
C GLU A 708 19.33 17.55 17.96
N VAL A 709 20.64 17.31 17.95
CA VAL A 709 21.28 16.65 19.09
C VAL A 709 21.52 17.72 20.16
N TYR A 710 20.53 17.92 21.04
CA TYR A 710 20.91 18.25 22.41
C TYR A 710 21.75 17.07 22.93
N PRO A 711 22.95 17.31 23.48
CA PRO A 711 23.78 16.23 23.98
C PRO A 711 23.06 15.51 25.13
N GLY A 712 22.51 14.32 24.87
CA GLY A 712 21.97 13.42 25.89
C GLY A 712 20.60 12.79 25.63
N GLU A 713 19.83 13.21 24.61
CA GLU A 713 18.51 12.63 24.35
C GLU A 713 18.56 11.56 23.26
N VAL A 714 18.62 10.28 23.67
CA VAL A 714 18.26 9.15 22.82
C VAL A 714 16.74 9.08 22.81
N LEU A 715 16.12 9.12 21.62
CA LEU A 715 14.67 8.93 21.53
C LEU A 715 14.30 7.58 22.13
N PRO A 716 13.26 7.49 22.97
CA PRO A 716 12.76 6.20 23.42
C PRO A 716 12.35 5.38 22.19
N GLY A 717 12.64 4.08 22.23
CA GLY A 717 12.23 3.15 21.17
C GLY A 717 10.72 3.08 21.03
N THR A 718 10.28 2.60 19.86
CA THR A 718 8.88 2.22 19.65
C THR A 718 8.43 1.24 20.74
N GLU A 719 7.32 1.55 21.38
CA GLU A 719 6.74 0.70 22.42
C GLU A 719 6.08 -0.53 21.79
N LEU A 720 6.02 -1.62 22.56
CA LEU A 720 5.38 -2.86 22.17
C LEU A 720 3.90 -2.64 21.87
N GLY A 721 3.37 -3.31 20.85
CA GLY A 721 1.98 -3.14 20.42
C GLY A 721 1.71 -1.82 19.70
N TYR A 722 2.74 -1.04 19.34
CA TYR A 722 2.58 0.19 18.54
C TYR A 722 3.29 0.11 17.19
N LEU A 723 2.67 0.76 16.21
CA LEU A 723 3.27 1.16 14.94
C LEU A 723 3.40 2.68 14.95
N ASP A 724 4.63 3.16 15.12
CA ASP A 724 4.92 4.59 15.16
C ASP A 724 5.12 5.10 13.72
N VAL A 725 4.36 6.13 13.33
CA VAL A 725 4.43 6.73 11.98
C VAL A 725 4.76 8.22 12.07
N ASP A 726 5.78 8.63 11.31
CA ASP A 726 6.16 10.03 11.07
C ASP A 726 5.77 10.40 9.64
N VAL A 727 4.56 10.96 9.52
CA VAL A 727 3.96 11.35 8.23
C VAL A 727 4.74 12.48 7.57
N GLU A 728 5.38 13.37 8.34
CA GLU A 728 6.12 14.53 7.80
C GLU A 728 7.39 14.12 7.07
N HIS A 729 8.00 13.00 7.47
CA HIS A 729 9.27 12.52 6.91
C HIS A 729 9.15 11.19 6.19
N GLY A 730 7.96 10.59 6.15
CA GLY A 730 7.71 9.33 5.46
C GLY A 730 8.45 8.16 6.11
N LEU A 731 8.48 8.16 7.44
CA LEU A 731 9.14 7.14 8.24
C LEU A 731 8.13 6.39 9.09
N PHE A 732 8.44 5.14 9.41
CA PHE A 732 7.73 4.39 10.45
C PHE A 732 8.67 3.45 11.19
N ALA A 733 8.24 3.01 12.37
CA ALA A 733 9.02 2.14 13.23
C ALA A 733 8.15 1.08 13.92
N LEU A 734 8.75 -0.10 14.11
CA LEU A 734 8.19 -1.22 14.87
C LEU A 734 9.07 -1.46 16.10
N ALA A 735 8.48 -1.89 17.22
CA ALA A 735 9.22 -2.24 18.42
C ALA A 735 10.28 -3.32 18.13
N LEU A 736 11.48 -3.19 18.71
CA LEU A 736 12.59 -4.14 18.48
C LEU A 736 12.23 -5.59 18.80
N ALA A 737 11.42 -5.81 19.84
CA ALA A 737 10.94 -7.12 20.26
C ALA A 737 9.78 -7.68 19.41
N GLU A 738 9.30 -6.92 18.43
CA GLU A 738 8.21 -7.30 17.51
C GLU A 738 8.65 -7.16 16.05
N PRO A 739 9.67 -7.92 15.61
CA PRO A 739 10.16 -7.85 14.24
C PRO A 739 9.04 -8.16 13.24
N PRO A 740 9.08 -7.56 12.03
CA PRO A 740 8.14 -7.89 10.97
C PRO A 740 8.27 -9.38 10.62
N GLN A 741 7.13 -10.04 10.44
CA GLN A 741 7.10 -11.48 10.23
C GLN A 741 7.62 -11.83 8.83
N PRO A 742 8.53 -12.80 8.69
CA PRO A 742 9.00 -13.23 7.39
C PRO A 742 7.96 -14.08 6.66
N TRP A 743 8.00 -14.06 5.33
CA TRP A 743 7.33 -15.10 4.53
C TRP A 743 8.01 -16.46 4.73
N PRO A 744 7.25 -17.57 4.76
CA PRO A 744 7.84 -18.91 4.82
C PRO A 744 8.68 -19.17 3.57
N VAL A 745 9.75 -19.94 3.73
CA VAL A 745 10.63 -20.30 2.62
C VAL A 745 9.85 -21.19 1.65
N GLY A 746 9.72 -20.73 0.41
CA GLY A 746 9.06 -21.44 -0.67
C GLY A 746 10.03 -22.25 -1.56
N PRO A 747 9.52 -22.83 -2.64
CA PRO A 747 10.33 -23.50 -3.65
C PRO A 747 11.35 -22.53 -4.24
N SER A 748 12.54 -23.03 -4.60
CA SER A 748 13.66 -22.20 -5.08
C SER A 748 13.36 -21.40 -6.36
N SER A 749 12.30 -21.74 -7.09
CA SER A 749 11.81 -21.00 -8.25
C SER A 749 11.02 -19.74 -7.91
N THR A 750 10.69 -19.52 -6.62
CA THR A 750 9.91 -18.35 -6.17
C THR A 750 10.77 -17.35 -5.41
N ALA A 751 10.61 -16.05 -5.70
CA ALA A 751 11.22 -14.99 -4.91
C ALA A 751 10.53 -14.91 -3.54
N GLN A 752 11.29 -14.77 -2.46
CA GLN A 752 10.69 -14.43 -1.17
C GLN A 752 10.23 -12.97 -1.24
N PRO A 753 8.94 -12.68 -1.01
CA PRO A 753 8.45 -11.32 -1.09
C PRO A 753 9.07 -10.44 0.01
N PRO A 754 9.12 -9.11 -0.18
CA PRO A 754 9.42 -8.19 0.91
C PRO A 754 8.44 -8.41 2.07
N ASN A 755 8.99 -8.48 3.29
CA ASN A 755 8.19 -8.71 4.50
C ASN A 755 7.36 -7.49 4.91
N VAL A 756 7.82 -6.31 4.48
CA VAL A 756 7.17 -5.03 4.74
C VAL A 756 6.99 -4.30 3.41
N THR A 757 5.74 -4.07 3.04
CA THR A 757 5.37 -3.30 1.85
C THR A 757 4.51 -2.12 2.26
N VAL A 758 4.41 -1.13 1.38
CA VAL A 758 3.69 0.10 1.65
C VAL A 758 2.84 0.48 0.44
N ASP A 759 1.58 0.78 0.71
CA ASP A 759 0.75 1.52 -0.22
C ASP A 759 0.97 2.99 0.08
N PHE A 760 1.35 3.78 -0.92
CA PHE A 760 1.49 5.22 -0.76
C PHE A 760 1.24 5.91 -2.10
N GLU A 761 0.96 7.20 -2.02
CA GLU A 761 0.81 8.01 -3.21
C GLU A 761 2.15 8.68 -3.50
N ASP A 762 2.63 8.61 -4.74
CA ASP A 762 3.79 9.34 -5.23
C ASP A 762 3.34 10.66 -5.85
N GLY A 763 4.07 11.76 -5.63
CA GLY A 763 3.69 13.08 -6.11
C GLY A 763 4.56 13.57 -7.24
N TYR A 764 3.96 14.04 -8.33
CA TYR A 764 4.70 14.77 -9.35
C TYR A 764 3.82 15.76 -10.12
N SER A 765 4.42 16.59 -10.95
CA SER A 765 3.70 17.68 -11.63
C SER A 765 2.93 17.22 -12.87
N ASP A 766 3.32 16.12 -13.52
CA ASP A 766 2.66 15.54 -14.70
C ASP A 766 3.20 14.12 -14.98
N HIS A 767 2.63 13.35 -15.91
CA HIS A 767 3.05 11.99 -16.28
C HIS A 767 4.42 11.93 -17.00
N VAL A 768 5.48 12.26 -16.26
CA VAL A 768 6.87 12.21 -16.69
C VAL A 768 7.66 11.27 -15.78
N GLY A 769 8.40 10.37 -16.40
CA GLY A 769 9.19 9.33 -15.76
C GLY A 769 8.43 8.04 -15.48
N ALA A 770 9.06 7.13 -14.75
CA ALA A 770 8.59 5.78 -14.47
C ALA A 770 7.55 5.78 -13.36
N ARG A 771 6.36 6.30 -13.65
CA ARG A 771 5.31 6.54 -12.68
C ARG A 771 4.23 5.48 -12.81
N PRO A 772 3.53 5.09 -11.72
CA PRO A 772 2.55 4.00 -11.74
C PRO A 772 1.24 4.50 -12.35
N ALA A 773 1.23 4.68 -13.67
CA ALA A 773 0.13 5.23 -14.44
C ALA A 773 -0.34 4.26 -15.54
N SER A 774 -1.49 4.56 -16.12
CA SER A 774 -1.97 3.85 -17.30
C SER A 774 -1.33 4.45 -18.54
N ARG A 775 -0.45 3.69 -19.20
CA ARG A 775 0.32 4.11 -20.38
C ARG A 775 -0.38 3.73 -21.68
N GLU A 776 -1.24 2.70 -21.68
CA GLU A 776 -1.97 2.30 -22.89
C GLU A 776 -2.86 3.43 -23.43
N ALA A 777 -3.48 4.20 -22.53
CA ALA A 777 -4.29 5.35 -22.89
C ALA A 777 -3.45 6.47 -23.53
N GLU A 778 -2.22 6.69 -23.06
CA GLU A 778 -1.29 7.71 -23.59
C GLU A 778 -0.66 7.26 -24.92
N LEU A 779 -0.39 5.96 -25.06
CA LEU A 779 0.13 5.36 -26.28
C LEU A 779 -0.92 5.21 -27.39
N ASP A 780 -2.21 5.34 -27.06
CA ASP A 780 -3.34 4.93 -27.91
C ASP A 780 -3.16 3.50 -28.49
N ALA A 781 -2.53 2.62 -27.69
CA ALA A 781 -2.15 1.28 -28.08
C ALA A 781 -1.99 0.37 -26.86
N ARG A 782 -2.27 -0.92 -27.04
CA ARG A 782 -2.00 -1.92 -26.00
C ARG A 782 -0.51 -2.20 -25.86
N LEU A 783 -0.08 -2.48 -24.64
CA LEU A 783 1.27 -2.97 -24.38
C LEU A 783 1.48 -4.34 -25.05
N PRO A 784 2.70 -4.63 -25.54
CA PRO A 784 3.02 -5.93 -26.11
C PRO A 784 2.89 -7.03 -25.06
N ALA A 785 2.38 -8.19 -25.46
CA ALA A 785 2.21 -9.33 -24.57
C ALA A 785 3.58 -9.86 -24.09
N PRO A 786 3.72 -10.16 -22.78
CA PRO A 786 5.01 -10.57 -22.22
C PRO A 786 5.40 -11.99 -22.61
N THR A 787 6.69 -12.20 -22.87
CA THR A 787 7.32 -13.52 -23.02
C THR A 787 8.01 -13.98 -21.74
N ARG A 788 8.34 -13.05 -20.84
CA ARG A 788 8.94 -13.27 -19.52
C ARG A 788 8.34 -12.32 -18.50
N LEU A 789 8.02 -12.82 -17.31
CA LEU A 789 7.48 -12.03 -16.21
C LEU A 789 8.50 -11.91 -15.07
N ILE A 790 8.61 -10.72 -14.50
CA ILE A 790 9.41 -10.46 -13.30
C ILE A 790 8.46 -9.95 -12.21
N SER A 791 8.47 -10.62 -11.07
CA SER A 791 7.70 -10.21 -9.89
C SER A 791 8.48 -10.59 -8.64
N ARG A 792 8.79 -9.60 -7.79
CA ARG A 792 9.43 -9.82 -6.49
C ARG A 792 8.39 -9.97 -5.38
N SER A 793 7.28 -9.25 -5.51
CA SER A 793 6.10 -9.33 -4.65
C SER A 793 5.40 -10.68 -4.77
N GLY A 794 5.44 -11.32 -5.95
CA GLY A 794 4.71 -12.55 -6.26
C GLY A 794 3.31 -12.33 -6.85
N THR A 795 2.84 -11.08 -6.92
CA THR A 795 1.54 -10.75 -7.50
C THR A 795 1.65 -10.61 -9.02
N LEU A 796 0.53 -10.83 -9.70
CA LEU A 796 0.36 -10.61 -11.13
C LEU A 796 -0.78 -9.62 -11.35
N THR A 797 -0.59 -8.65 -12.23
CA THR A 797 -1.60 -7.64 -12.55
C THR A 797 -2.69 -8.25 -13.44
N ARG A 798 -3.98 -8.12 -13.11
CA ARG A 798 -5.09 -8.52 -14.01
C ARG A 798 -6.27 -7.57 -14.00
N PRO A 799 -6.48 -6.84 -15.11
CA PRO A 799 -7.81 -6.36 -15.42
C PRO A 799 -8.65 -7.37 -16.21
N ASN A 800 -8.10 -8.23 -17.10
CA ASN A 800 -8.90 -9.19 -17.90
C ASN A 800 -8.15 -10.34 -18.66
N GLU A 801 -6.85 -10.61 -18.44
CA GLU A 801 -6.10 -11.60 -19.25
C GLU A 801 -5.61 -12.80 -18.42
N LEU A 802 -6.24 -13.96 -18.62
CA LEU A 802 -5.96 -15.22 -17.92
C LEU A 802 -4.70 -15.96 -18.42
N SER A 803 -4.11 -15.51 -19.53
CA SER A 803 -2.96 -16.16 -20.18
C SER A 803 -1.61 -16.00 -19.45
N LEU A 804 -1.51 -15.04 -18.52
CA LEU A 804 -0.25 -14.74 -17.83
C LEU A 804 0.25 -15.88 -16.93
N ASP A 805 -0.64 -16.77 -16.46
CA ASP A 805 -0.25 -17.92 -15.61
C ASP A 805 0.75 -18.86 -16.28
N SER A 806 0.72 -18.91 -17.62
CA SER A 806 1.56 -19.78 -18.46
C SER A 806 2.92 -19.20 -18.83
N VAL A 807 3.17 -17.91 -18.56
CA VAL A 807 4.40 -17.23 -18.94
C VAL A 807 5.51 -17.52 -17.91
N PRO A 808 6.75 -17.80 -18.32
CA PRO A 808 7.87 -18.04 -17.41
C PRO A 808 8.13 -16.84 -16.49
N ARG A 809 8.46 -17.12 -15.23
CA ARG A 809 8.57 -16.12 -14.14
C ARG A 809 9.98 -16.10 -13.54
N TYR A 810 10.44 -14.91 -13.19
CA TYR A 810 11.77 -14.67 -12.62
C TYR A 810 11.70 -13.70 -11.46
N ARG A 811 12.69 -13.82 -10.56
CA ARG A 811 12.84 -12.99 -9.35
C ARG A 811 13.60 -11.68 -9.57
N SER A 812 14.33 -11.59 -10.68
CA SER A 812 15.27 -10.52 -10.96
C SER A 812 15.43 -10.34 -12.47
N LEU A 813 15.84 -9.14 -12.87
CA LEU A 813 16.16 -8.86 -14.26
C LEU A 813 17.36 -9.68 -14.72
N THR A 814 18.39 -9.81 -13.88
CA THR A 814 19.55 -10.68 -14.17
C THR A 814 19.13 -12.11 -14.52
N ALA A 815 18.18 -12.70 -13.79
CA ALA A 815 17.76 -14.09 -14.04
C ALA A 815 16.97 -14.22 -15.35
N ALA A 816 16.06 -13.27 -15.63
CA ALA A 816 15.26 -13.28 -16.85
C ALA A 816 16.14 -13.14 -18.11
N LEU A 817 17.08 -12.18 -18.10
CA LEU A 817 17.97 -11.96 -19.25
C LEU A 817 18.98 -13.10 -19.45
N ALA A 818 19.42 -13.75 -18.36
CA ALA A 818 20.28 -14.94 -18.45
C ALA A 818 19.56 -16.13 -19.10
N ASP A 819 18.26 -16.31 -18.83
CA ASP A 819 17.45 -17.34 -19.46
C ASP A 819 17.19 -17.05 -20.94
N ILE A 820 16.88 -15.79 -21.29
CA ILE A 820 16.77 -15.36 -22.69
C ILE A 820 18.09 -15.60 -23.43
N ALA A 821 19.24 -15.30 -22.81
CA ALA A 821 20.54 -15.56 -23.44
C ALA A 821 20.81 -17.06 -23.68
N ALA A 822 20.16 -17.95 -22.92
CA ALA A 822 20.28 -19.41 -23.09
C ALA A 822 19.34 -19.96 -24.19
N ASP A 823 18.13 -19.40 -24.32
CA ASP A 823 17.13 -19.78 -25.34
C ASP A 823 16.42 -18.53 -25.91
N PRO A 824 17.07 -17.80 -26.83
CA PRO A 824 16.56 -16.52 -27.33
C PRO A 824 15.47 -16.71 -28.40
N ALA A 825 14.34 -16.04 -28.24
CA ALA A 825 13.41 -15.79 -29.33
C ALA A 825 13.83 -14.56 -30.18
N GLU A 826 13.26 -14.43 -31.37
CA GLU A 826 13.48 -13.27 -32.25
C GLU A 826 12.99 -11.95 -31.61
N VAL A 827 11.84 -12.02 -30.93
CA VAL A 827 11.21 -10.91 -30.20
C VAL A 827 10.99 -11.35 -28.77
N GLU A 828 11.54 -10.60 -27.81
CA GLU A 828 11.41 -10.87 -26.38
C GLU A 828 10.83 -9.65 -25.65
N VAL A 829 9.87 -9.91 -24.76
CA VAL A 829 9.18 -8.90 -23.96
C VAL A 829 9.27 -9.30 -22.48
N VAL A 830 10.10 -8.58 -21.74
CA VAL A 830 10.30 -8.74 -20.30
C VAL A 830 9.41 -7.73 -19.57
N GLN A 831 8.45 -8.21 -18.78
CA GLN A 831 7.50 -7.37 -18.06
C GLN A 831 7.65 -7.50 -16.55
N PHE A 832 7.73 -6.36 -15.86
CA PHE A 832 7.63 -6.26 -14.40
C PHE A 832 6.16 -6.18 -13.96
N GLU A 833 5.75 -7.00 -13.01
CA GLU A 833 4.35 -7.17 -12.56
C GLU A 833 4.07 -6.54 -11.19
N ASP A 834 5.01 -5.76 -10.65
CA ASP A 834 4.85 -5.09 -9.37
C ASP A 834 5.64 -3.78 -9.27
N SER A 835 5.45 -3.07 -8.16
CA SER A 835 6.19 -1.84 -7.84
C SER A 835 7.30 -2.08 -6.81
N ALA A 836 7.86 -3.29 -6.77
CA ALA A 836 8.94 -3.60 -5.87
C ALA A 836 10.24 -2.89 -6.30
N SER A 837 11.11 -2.68 -5.32
CA SER A 837 12.52 -2.44 -5.58
C SER A 837 13.23 -3.76 -5.84
N TYR A 838 14.21 -3.78 -6.72
CA TYR A 838 15.06 -4.93 -7.04
C TYR A 838 16.50 -4.59 -6.64
N GLY A 839 17.17 -5.49 -5.93
CA GLY A 839 18.51 -5.25 -5.37
C GLY A 839 18.51 -4.46 -4.06
N ASP A 840 17.54 -4.71 -3.15
CA ASP A 840 17.46 -3.97 -1.87
C ASP A 840 18.55 -4.34 -0.86
N ASP A 841 19.12 -5.54 -0.94
CA ASP A 841 20.32 -5.89 -0.20
C ASP A 841 21.54 -5.45 -1.01
N PRO A 842 22.49 -4.68 -0.44
CA PRO A 842 23.76 -4.35 -1.11
C PRO A 842 24.52 -5.57 -1.67
N LEU A 843 24.31 -6.76 -1.13
CA LEU A 843 24.88 -8.03 -1.62
C LEU A 843 24.09 -8.65 -2.77
N GLU A 844 22.88 -8.19 -3.05
CA GLU A 844 21.96 -8.68 -4.08
C GLU A 844 21.63 -7.64 -5.17
N LEU A 845 22.46 -6.58 -5.30
CA LEU A 845 22.30 -5.59 -6.37
C LEU A 845 22.20 -6.27 -7.75
N GLU A 846 21.33 -5.72 -8.60
CA GLU A 846 21.13 -6.23 -9.96
C GLU A 846 22.39 -5.98 -10.80
N ASN A 847 22.82 -7.01 -11.51
CA ASN A 847 23.98 -7.00 -12.39
C ASN A 847 23.69 -7.65 -13.76
N PRO A 848 22.62 -7.21 -14.45
CA PRO A 848 22.17 -7.84 -15.68
C PRO A 848 23.20 -7.74 -16.81
N ALA A 849 23.10 -8.63 -17.78
CA ALA A 849 23.83 -8.59 -19.04
C ALA A 849 22.86 -8.58 -20.21
N TRP A 850 23.10 -7.73 -21.20
CA TRP A 850 22.27 -7.67 -22.40
C TRP A 850 22.32 -9.00 -23.17
N PRO A 851 21.17 -9.63 -23.51
CA PRO A 851 21.14 -10.95 -24.15
C PRO A 851 21.54 -10.88 -25.62
N ALA A 852 22.31 -11.86 -26.09
CA ALA A 852 22.62 -12.02 -27.51
C ALA A 852 21.58 -12.92 -28.22
N GLY A 853 21.48 -12.81 -29.55
CA GLY A 853 20.59 -13.66 -30.35
C GLY A 853 19.13 -13.18 -30.47
N VAL A 854 18.79 -12.07 -29.82
CA VAL A 854 17.49 -11.39 -29.90
C VAL A 854 17.55 -10.28 -30.97
N SER A 855 16.49 -10.11 -31.75
CA SER A 855 16.38 -9.02 -32.73
C SER A 855 15.67 -7.80 -32.14
N GLU A 856 14.56 -8.03 -31.44
CA GLU A 856 13.77 -6.99 -30.77
C GLU A 856 13.62 -7.31 -29.29
N LEU A 857 14.01 -6.38 -28.42
CA LEU A 857 13.91 -6.52 -26.97
C LEU A 857 13.09 -5.38 -26.37
N VAL A 858 12.04 -5.73 -25.63
CA VAL A 858 11.24 -4.80 -24.83
C VAL A 858 11.40 -5.14 -23.36
N ILE A 859 11.78 -4.17 -22.55
CA ILE A 859 11.74 -4.28 -21.08
C ILE A 859 10.75 -3.23 -20.57
N GLN A 860 9.65 -3.67 -19.98
CA GLN A 860 8.54 -2.79 -19.61
C GLN A 860 8.00 -3.05 -18.20
N ALA A 861 7.44 -2.02 -17.59
CA ALA A 861 6.57 -2.17 -16.43
C ALA A 861 5.12 -2.42 -16.86
N ALA A 862 4.40 -3.26 -16.12
CA ALA A 862 2.96 -3.38 -16.26
C ALA A 862 2.24 -2.05 -15.93
N GLU A 863 1.00 -1.93 -16.41
CA GLU A 863 0.14 -0.77 -16.16
C GLU A 863 -0.04 -0.55 -14.65
N GLY A 864 0.04 0.70 -14.20
CA GLY A 864 -0.12 1.04 -12.78
C GLY A 864 1.04 0.61 -11.87
N HIS A 865 2.16 0.13 -12.43
CA HIS A 865 3.32 -0.28 -11.66
C HIS A 865 4.58 0.54 -11.95
N ARG A 866 5.45 0.64 -10.93
CA ARG A 866 6.72 1.35 -10.92
C ARG A 866 7.82 0.46 -10.30
N PRO A 867 8.50 -0.39 -11.10
CA PRO A 867 9.66 -1.13 -10.61
C PRO A 867 10.86 -0.19 -10.44
N VAL A 868 11.63 -0.39 -9.36
CA VAL A 868 12.87 0.36 -9.09
C VAL A 868 14.07 -0.59 -9.10
N LEU A 869 14.96 -0.46 -10.08
CA LEU A 869 16.15 -1.30 -10.22
C LEU A 869 17.37 -0.66 -9.53
N ARG A 870 17.95 -1.34 -8.55
CA ARG A 870 19.24 -0.96 -7.95
C ARG A 870 20.36 -1.74 -8.60
N LEU A 871 21.08 -1.08 -9.50
CA LEU A 871 22.11 -1.66 -10.33
C LEU A 871 23.48 -1.53 -9.66
N SER A 872 24.29 -2.59 -9.67
CA SER A 872 25.74 -2.47 -9.48
C SER A 872 26.47 -2.25 -10.79
N SER A 873 25.92 -2.77 -11.89
CA SER A 873 26.43 -2.68 -13.25
C SER A 873 25.39 -3.21 -14.23
N PHE A 874 25.38 -2.74 -15.49
CA PHE A 874 24.67 -3.41 -16.57
C PHE A 874 25.70 -3.76 -17.67
N THR A 875 25.97 -5.05 -17.85
CA THR A 875 27.06 -5.49 -18.74
C THR A 875 26.62 -5.50 -20.20
N LEU A 876 27.36 -4.79 -21.06
CA LEU A 876 27.22 -4.85 -22.51
C LEU A 876 28.26 -5.79 -23.14
N PRO A 877 27.85 -6.94 -23.71
CA PRO A 877 28.73 -7.77 -24.51
C PRO A 877 29.24 -7.03 -25.76
N GLY A 878 30.52 -7.19 -26.08
CA GLY A 878 31.14 -6.50 -27.22
C GLY A 878 30.52 -6.89 -28.55
N GLY A 879 30.14 -5.89 -29.36
CA GLY A 879 29.59 -6.07 -30.71
C GLY A 879 28.11 -6.47 -30.76
N LEU A 880 27.40 -6.39 -29.64
CA LEU A 880 25.97 -6.65 -29.59
C LEU A 880 25.18 -5.51 -30.25
N SER A 881 24.20 -5.86 -31.08
CA SER A 881 23.26 -4.90 -31.67
C SER A 881 21.84 -5.47 -31.76
N TYR A 882 20.84 -4.60 -31.71
CA TYR A 882 19.43 -4.94 -31.89
C TYR A 882 18.82 -4.22 -33.09
N ALA A 883 17.75 -4.78 -33.67
CA ALA A 883 16.92 -4.06 -34.63
C ALA A 883 16.06 -3.03 -33.89
N ALA A 884 15.45 -3.43 -32.76
CA ALA A 884 14.69 -2.55 -31.89
C ALA A 884 14.97 -2.83 -30.40
N LEU A 885 15.17 -1.77 -29.62
CA LEU A 885 15.27 -1.83 -28.16
C LEU A 885 14.30 -0.82 -27.55
N THR A 886 13.41 -1.29 -26.67
CA THR A 886 12.46 -0.42 -25.95
C THR A 886 12.57 -0.61 -24.45
N LEU A 887 12.77 0.47 -23.71
CA LEU A 887 12.70 0.52 -22.24
C LEU A 887 11.50 1.39 -21.84
N ARG A 888 10.55 0.81 -21.10
CA ARG A 888 9.28 1.49 -20.79
C ARG A 888 8.91 1.43 -19.32
N GLY A 889 8.68 2.58 -18.68
CA GLY A 889 8.13 2.63 -17.32
C GLY A 889 9.11 2.15 -16.23
N LEU A 890 10.42 2.18 -16.47
CA LEU A 890 11.43 1.65 -15.55
C LEU A 890 12.15 2.77 -14.78
N ALA A 891 12.31 2.60 -13.47
CA ALA A 891 13.19 3.45 -12.67
C ALA A 891 14.47 2.70 -12.31
N TRP A 892 15.62 3.36 -12.31
CA TRP A 892 16.87 2.75 -11.85
C TRP A 892 17.81 3.74 -11.15
N VAL A 893 18.78 3.16 -10.43
CA VAL A 893 19.84 3.85 -9.69
C VAL A 893 21.01 2.90 -9.40
N GLY A 894 22.19 3.44 -9.16
CA GLY A 894 23.38 2.78 -8.65
C GLY A 894 24.53 2.63 -9.64
N ALA A 895 24.29 2.80 -10.95
CA ALA A 895 25.32 2.65 -11.97
C ALA A 895 24.97 3.38 -13.27
N ASP A 896 26.01 3.80 -13.99
CA ASP A 896 25.90 4.23 -15.39
C ASP A 896 25.30 3.12 -16.25
N LEU A 897 24.53 3.50 -17.27
CA LEU A 897 23.86 2.58 -18.17
C LEU A 897 24.34 2.76 -19.61
N GLU A 898 24.94 1.72 -20.16
CA GLU A 898 25.32 1.66 -21.58
C GLU A 898 24.30 0.83 -22.37
N LEU A 899 23.67 1.44 -23.36
CA LEU A 899 22.68 0.76 -24.20
C LEU A 899 23.35 0.15 -25.46
N PRO A 900 22.96 -1.07 -25.86
CA PRO A 900 23.42 -1.69 -27.10
C PRO A 900 23.09 -0.84 -28.34
N ALA A 901 23.96 -0.91 -29.35
CA ALA A 901 23.70 -0.24 -30.62
C ALA A 901 22.41 -0.79 -31.24
N SER A 902 21.47 0.08 -31.59
CA SER A 902 20.16 -0.32 -32.11
C SER A 902 19.78 0.52 -33.33
N GLU A 903 19.10 -0.08 -34.31
CA GLU A 903 18.55 0.69 -35.45
C GLU A 903 17.41 1.60 -35.00
N SER A 904 16.57 1.10 -34.11
CA SER A 904 15.54 1.85 -33.39
C SER A 904 15.70 1.67 -31.88
N LEU A 905 15.89 2.78 -31.16
CA LEU A 905 15.96 2.78 -29.70
C LEU A 905 14.87 3.69 -29.13
N ALA A 906 14.08 3.20 -28.19
CA ALA A 906 13.04 3.97 -27.50
C ALA A 906 13.19 3.85 -25.97
N LEU A 907 13.28 4.99 -25.29
CA LEU A 907 13.13 5.11 -23.84
C LEU A 907 11.86 5.91 -23.58
N GLU A 908 10.91 5.30 -22.92
CA GLU A 908 9.58 5.87 -22.73
C GLU A 908 9.17 5.81 -21.26
N TRP A 909 8.80 6.94 -20.66
CA TRP A 909 8.44 7.01 -19.23
C TRP A 909 9.47 6.35 -18.31
N CYS A 910 10.76 6.55 -18.56
CA CYS A 910 11.84 6.00 -17.74
C CYS A 910 12.36 7.03 -16.72
N SER A 911 12.96 6.57 -15.61
CA SER A 911 13.53 7.46 -14.58
C SER A 911 14.90 7.02 -14.06
N MET A 912 15.91 7.86 -14.28
CA MET A 912 17.21 7.80 -13.63
C MET A 912 17.16 8.57 -12.32
N LEU A 913 17.18 7.87 -11.19
CA LEU A 913 16.92 8.50 -9.90
C LEU A 913 18.13 9.27 -9.34
N ALA A 914 19.35 8.96 -9.79
CA ALA A 914 20.57 9.68 -9.44
C ALA A 914 21.00 10.65 -10.56
N ALA A 915 21.42 11.85 -10.17
CA ALA A 915 21.73 12.94 -11.10
C ALA A 915 23.13 12.88 -11.71
N ASP A 916 24.03 12.19 -11.02
CA ASP A 916 25.45 12.03 -11.34
C ASP A 916 25.76 10.82 -12.22
N GLU A 917 24.75 10.01 -12.57
CA GLU A 917 24.86 8.90 -13.51
C GLU A 917 24.82 9.37 -14.96
N VAL A 918 25.34 8.54 -15.86
CA VAL A 918 25.36 8.81 -17.31
C VAL A 918 24.73 7.67 -18.10
N LEU A 919 23.83 8.03 -19.01
CA LEU A 919 23.29 7.15 -20.05
C LEU A 919 24.14 7.26 -21.31
N THR A 920 24.75 6.15 -21.73
CA THR A 920 25.60 6.10 -22.93
C THR A 920 24.90 5.38 -24.08
N LEU A 921 24.88 6.04 -25.24
CA LEU A 921 24.21 5.57 -26.46
C LEU A 921 25.20 5.51 -27.63
N SER A 922 25.01 4.52 -28.52
CA SER A 922 25.72 4.43 -29.80
C SER A 922 24.71 4.41 -30.94
N ILE A 923 24.67 5.48 -31.74
CA ILE A 923 23.65 5.71 -32.77
C ILE A 923 24.33 5.73 -34.15
N SER A 924 24.10 4.68 -34.94
CA SER A 924 24.66 4.55 -36.29
C SER A 924 24.01 5.52 -37.28
N GLU A 925 24.65 5.69 -38.45
CA GLU A 925 24.12 6.56 -39.51
C GLU A 925 22.74 6.08 -39.97
N GLY A 926 21.75 6.98 -39.89
CA GLY A 926 20.35 6.69 -40.27
C GLY A 926 19.51 6.00 -39.19
N ALA A 927 20.10 5.63 -38.05
CA ALA A 927 19.37 5.13 -36.88
C ALA A 927 18.81 6.29 -36.03
N GLU A 928 17.75 5.99 -35.27
CA GLU A 928 17.06 6.94 -34.39
C GLU A 928 16.99 6.40 -32.97
N ALA A 929 17.41 7.22 -32.01
CA ALA A 929 17.20 7.01 -30.59
C ALA A 929 16.21 8.06 -30.06
N ARG A 930 15.11 7.61 -29.47
CA ARG A 930 14.04 8.45 -28.93
C ARG A 930 13.97 8.33 -27.42
N VAL A 931 13.97 9.48 -26.73
CA VAL A 931 13.73 9.62 -25.30
C VAL A 931 12.44 10.41 -25.13
N ASP A 932 11.41 9.80 -24.56
CA ASP A 932 10.05 10.33 -24.52
C ASP A 932 9.46 10.25 -23.10
N HIS A 933 8.93 11.36 -22.58
CA HIS A 933 8.38 11.48 -21.22
C HIS A 933 9.32 10.94 -20.11
N CYS A 934 10.64 11.08 -20.26
CA CYS A 934 11.63 10.51 -19.34
C CYS A 934 12.19 11.56 -18.35
N LEU A 935 12.66 11.06 -17.21
CA LEU A 935 13.51 11.78 -16.27
C LEU A 935 14.92 11.19 -16.34
N CYS A 936 15.83 11.83 -17.07
CA CYS A 936 17.17 11.32 -17.32
C CYS A 936 18.23 12.10 -16.54
N ALA A 937 19.31 11.42 -16.21
CA ALA A 937 20.58 12.04 -15.86
C ALA A 937 21.31 12.51 -17.14
N GLY A 938 22.65 12.67 -17.12
CA GLY A 938 23.39 13.06 -18.33
C GLY A 938 23.30 12.01 -19.44
N ILE A 939 23.15 12.42 -20.70
CA ILE A 939 23.14 11.51 -21.87
C ILE A 939 24.36 11.80 -22.77
N SER A 940 25.13 10.77 -23.06
CA SER A 940 26.29 10.80 -23.95
C SER A 940 26.06 9.88 -25.14
N ALA A 941 25.90 10.45 -26.34
CA ALA A 941 25.64 9.73 -27.57
C ALA A 941 26.82 9.83 -28.55
N SER A 942 27.26 8.68 -29.06
CA SER A 942 28.29 8.56 -30.10
C SER A 942 27.69 8.16 -31.44
N GLY A 943 28.42 8.41 -32.54
CA GLY A 943 27.97 8.14 -33.90
C GLY A 943 27.22 9.30 -34.57
N THR A 944 26.71 9.08 -35.77
CA THR A 944 26.20 10.12 -36.68
C THR A 944 24.67 10.11 -36.87
N GLY A 945 23.95 9.25 -36.14
CA GLY A 945 22.50 9.16 -36.21
C GLY A 945 21.78 10.34 -35.53
N THR A 946 20.50 10.13 -35.21
CA THR A 946 19.65 11.16 -34.58
C THR A 946 19.27 10.74 -33.16
N LEU A 947 19.50 11.65 -32.20
CA LEU A 947 18.98 11.56 -30.83
C LEU A 947 17.81 12.54 -30.67
N GLY A 948 16.61 12.00 -30.47
CA GLY A 948 15.39 12.75 -30.22
C GLY A 948 15.02 12.75 -28.73
N ILE A 949 14.68 13.92 -28.19
CA ILE A 949 14.27 14.11 -26.78
C ILE A 949 12.94 14.88 -26.76
N PHE A 950 11.88 14.23 -26.31
CA PHE A 950 10.51 14.73 -26.38
C PHE A 950 9.86 14.70 -25.00
N ALA A 951 9.20 15.79 -24.61
CA ALA A 951 8.45 15.86 -23.35
C ALA A 951 9.24 15.40 -22.11
N SER A 952 10.57 15.60 -22.10
CA SER A 952 11.47 14.97 -21.14
C SER A 952 12.28 15.99 -20.33
N ALA A 953 12.76 15.55 -19.17
CA ALA A 953 13.72 16.30 -18.37
C ALA A 953 15.07 15.59 -18.36
N VAL A 954 16.12 16.30 -18.75
CA VAL A 954 17.51 15.85 -18.68
C VAL A 954 18.23 16.73 -17.67
N ASP A 955 18.63 16.16 -16.55
CA ASP A 955 19.26 16.91 -15.46
C ASP A 955 20.54 16.19 -15.03
N SER A 956 21.70 16.76 -15.28
CA SER A 956 22.97 16.20 -14.80
C SER A 956 23.31 16.61 -13.36
N GLY A 957 22.35 17.20 -12.64
CA GLY A 957 22.53 17.70 -11.29
C GLY A 957 23.16 19.07 -11.27
N LYS A 958 22.45 20.05 -10.70
CA LYS A 958 22.93 21.43 -10.62
C LYS A 958 24.30 21.51 -9.92
N GLY A 959 25.31 21.99 -10.65
CA GLY A 959 26.66 22.17 -10.13
C GLY A 959 27.53 20.91 -10.10
N SER A 960 27.09 19.81 -10.71
CA SER A 960 27.90 18.59 -10.86
C SER A 960 29.12 18.77 -11.76
N GLY A 961 29.04 19.70 -12.72
CA GLY A 961 30.06 19.87 -13.76
C GLY A 961 30.01 18.79 -14.85
N LEU A 962 29.03 17.87 -14.80
CA LEU A 962 28.79 16.88 -15.83
C LEU A 962 27.92 17.49 -16.95
N PRO A 963 28.22 17.20 -18.23
CA PRO A 963 27.36 17.63 -19.33
C PRO A 963 26.00 16.93 -19.25
N ALA A 964 24.94 17.65 -19.56
CA ALA A 964 23.59 17.08 -19.64
C ALA A 964 23.41 16.29 -20.93
N LEU A 965 23.89 16.82 -22.05
CA LEU A 965 23.75 16.21 -23.37
C LEU A 965 25.03 16.38 -24.18
N SER A 966 25.56 15.28 -24.71
CA SER A 966 26.71 15.28 -25.61
C SER A 966 26.44 14.41 -26.83
N HIS A 967 26.35 15.03 -28.02
CA HIS A 967 26.24 14.34 -29.30
C HIS A 967 27.05 15.06 -30.39
N ALA A 968 28.38 14.96 -30.29
CA ALA A 968 29.32 15.79 -31.05
C ALA A 968 29.42 15.48 -32.55
N GLU A 969 28.88 14.34 -33.00
CA GLU A 969 29.03 13.81 -34.36
C GLU A 969 27.70 13.56 -35.11
N GLY A 970 26.55 13.87 -34.50
CA GLY A 970 25.23 13.62 -35.09
C GLY A 970 24.20 14.71 -34.81
N THR A 971 22.92 14.37 -34.99
CA THR A 971 21.82 15.33 -34.92
C THR A 971 21.05 15.20 -33.62
N LEU A 972 20.84 16.32 -32.94
CA LEU A 972 20.05 16.39 -31.72
C LEU A 972 18.71 17.08 -32.04
N GLU A 973 17.60 16.37 -31.82
CA GLU A 973 16.24 16.89 -31.92
C GLU A 973 15.62 16.97 -30.53
N ILE A 974 15.17 18.15 -30.11
CA ILE A 974 14.61 18.35 -28.78
C ILE A 974 13.31 19.13 -28.88
N GLU A 975 12.26 18.62 -28.26
CA GLU A 975 10.94 19.25 -28.26
C GLU A 975 10.31 19.19 -26.86
N ARG A 976 9.69 20.31 -26.43
CA ARG A 976 8.96 20.41 -25.15
C ARG A 976 9.72 19.80 -23.96
N SER A 977 11.00 20.13 -23.80
CA SER A 977 11.88 19.46 -22.82
C SER A 977 12.70 20.47 -22.02
N THR A 978 13.14 20.07 -20.83
CA THR A 978 14.00 20.90 -19.95
C THR A 978 15.37 20.23 -19.78
N VAL A 979 16.44 21.00 -19.99
CA VAL A 979 17.82 20.49 -19.91
C VAL A 979 18.63 21.31 -18.89
N VAL A 980 19.11 20.63 -17.85
CA VAL A 980 19.95 21.20 -16.77
C VAL A 980 21.34 20.58 -16.87
N GLY A 981 22.35 21.42 -17.13
CA GLY A 981 23.72 21.04 -17.47
C GLY A 981 24.09 21.36 -18.92
N GLU A 982 25.38 21.31 -19.23
CA GLU A 982 25.93 21.75 -20.53
C GLU A 982 25.48 20.83 -21.68
N VAL A 983 25.26 21.44 -22.85
CA VAL A 983 24.85 20.74 -24.07
C VAL A 983 25.88 20.95 -25.19
N ALA A 984 26.35 19.86 -25.78
CA ALA A 984 27.21 19.86 -26.96
C ALA A 984 26.57 19.03 -28.08
N ALA A 985 26.40 19.64 -29.26
CA ALA A 985 25.81 18.97 -30.42
C ALA A 985 26.53 19.37 -31.73
N GLN A 986 26.52 18.49 -32.73
CA GLN A 986 26.91 18.89 -34.09
C GLN A 986 25.82 19.72 -34.76
N VAL A 987 24.63 19.15 -34.88
CA VAL A 987 23.43 19.79 -35.42
C VAL A 987 22.34 19.80 -34.34
N LEU A 988 21.64 20.92 -34.18
CA LEU A 988 20.57 21.07 -33.18
C LEU A 988 19.26 21.56 -33.82
N HIS A 989 18.20 20.78 -33.63
CA HIS A 989 16.81 21.17 -33.82
C HIS A 989 16.14 21.25 -32.44
N ALA A 990 15.68 22.43 -32.04
CA ALA A 990 15.07 22.64 -30.74
C ALA A 990 13.77 23.44 -30.87
N SER A 991 12.71 22.97 -30.21
CA SER A 991 11.38 23.58 -30.21
C SER A 991 10.78 23.56 -28.80
N GLU A 992 10.40 24.72 -28.25
CA GLU A 992 9.79 24.81 -26.91
C GLU A 992 10.69 24.25 -25.78
N VAL A 993 12.00 24.23 -26.00
CA VAL A 993 13.01 23.70 -25.05
C VAL A 993 13.52 24.76 -24.09
N LEU A 994 13.69 24.39 -22.83
CA LEU A 994 14.30 25.23 -21.79
C LEU A 994 15.72 24.72 -21.46
N PHE A 995 16.74 25.43 -21.92
CA PHE A 995 18.14 25.17 -21.56
C PHE A 995 18.52 26.04 -20.36
N VAL A 996 19.02 25.42 -19.29
CA VAL A 996 19.46 26.13 -18.08
C VAL A 996 20.92 26.57 -18.18
N ASP A 997 21.77 25.74 -18.79
CA ASP A 997 23.21 25.97 -18.93
C ASP A 997 23.63 26.08 -20.41
N LEU A 998 24.95 26.23 -20.64
CA LEU A 998 25.51 26.59 -21.94
C LEU A 998 25.26 25.53 -23.01
N VAL A 999 24.87 26.01 -24.20
CA VAL A 999 24.67 25.19 -25.40
C VAL A 999 25.74 25.54 -26.45
N THR A 1000 26.45 24.53 -26.93
CA THR A 1000 27.49 24.64 -27.95
C THR A 1000 27.15 23.78 -29.17
N VAL A 1001 26.90 24.44 -30.30
CA VAL A 1001 26.60 23.79 -31.59
C VAL A 1001 27.70 24.06 -32.60
N THR A 1002 28.26 23.00 -33.20
CA THR A 1002 29.40 23.13 -34.13
C THR A 1002 28.98 23.45 -35.57
N ASP A 1003 27.96 22.78 -36.11
CA ASP A 1003 27.33 23.15 -37.38
C ASP A 1003 26.13 24.06 -37.14
N ARG A 1004 26.32 25.35 -37.39
CA ARG A 1004 25.31 26.39 -37.19
C ARG A 1004 24.50 26.70 -38.44
N PHE A 1005 24.83 26.08 -39.57
CA PHE A 1005 24.14 26.29 -40.84
C PHE A 1005 22.98 25.31 -41.00
N SER A 1006 23.15 24.11 -40.46
CA SER A 1006 22.13 23.08 -40.30
C SER A 1006 21.46 23.25 -38.92
N GLY A 1007 20.15 23.04 -38.81
CA GLY A 1007 19.42 23.19 -37.55
C GLY A 1007 18.73 24.54 -37.32
N CYS A 1008 17.86 24.55 -36.31
CA CYS A 1008 17.06 25.71 -35.90
C CYS A 1008 16.63 25.56 -34.44
N ILE A 1009 16.69 26.65 -33.67
CA ILE A 1009 16.09 26.75 -32.34
C ILE A 1009 14.91 27.73 -32.40
N ARG A 1010 13.74 27.29 -31.93
CA ARG A 1010 12.50 28.08 -31.97
C ARG A 1010 11.72 28.00 -30.64
N TYR A 1011 11.14 29.12 -30.23
CA TYR A 1011 10.28 29.21 -29.03
C TYR A 1011 10.92 28.65 -27.75
N SER A 1012 12.24 28.76 -27.65
CA SER A 1012 13.06 28.16 -26.58
C SER A 1012 13.67 29.22 -25.67
N GLY A 1013 14.06 28.81 -24.46
CA GLY A 1013 14.83 29.60 -23.50
C GLY A 1013 16.28 29.14 -23.43
N VAL A 1014 17.23 30.07 -23.45
CA VAL A 1014 18.69 29.80 -23.36
C VAL A 1014 19.41 30.85 -22.50
N PRO A 1015 20.50 30.49 -21.82
CA PRO A 1015 21.34 31.47 -21.13
C PRO A 1015 22.17 32.30 -22.13
N GLU A 1016 22.77 33.39 -21.64
CA GLU A 1016 23.73 34.17 -22.43
C GLU A 1016 25.00 33.36 -22.70
N GLY A 1017 25.66 33.62 -23.84
CA GLY A 1017 26.95 33.00 -24.20
C GLY A 1017 26.85 31.71 -25.02
N CYS A 1018 25.65 31.22 -25.32
CA CYS A 1018 25.46 30.02 -26.14
C CYS A 1018 25.86 30.22 -27.62
N THR A 1019 26.46 29.17 -28.21
CA THR A 1019 26.74 29.09 -29.64
C THR A 1019 25.65 28.29 -30.33
N LEU A 1020 24.70 28.99 -30.96
CA LEU A 1020 23.44 28.42 -31.46
C LEU A 1020 23.36 28.43 -33.01
N PRO A 1021 22.51 27.57 -33.61
CA PRO A 1021 22.14 27.63 -35.02
C PRO A 1021 21.16 28.81 -35.27
N ARG A 1022 20.36 28.74 -36.35
CA ARG A 1022 19.33 29.76 -36.65
C ARG A 1022 18.33 29.88 -35.49
N ARG A 1023 17.93 31.11 -35.18
CA ARG A 1023 17.07 31.43 -34.03
C ARG A 1023 15.75 32.00 -34.50
N HIS A 1024 14.64 31.54 -33.92
CA HIS A 1024 13.30 32.09 -34.15
C HIS A 1024 12.55 32.25 -32.84
N ARG A 1025 12.29 33.49 -32.39
CA ARG A 1025 11.57 33.79 -31.14
C ARG A 1025 12.16 33.07 -29.91
N VAL A 1026 13.48 33.18 -29.74
CA VAL A 1026 14.22 32.61 -28.61
C VAL A 1026 14.31 33.65 -27.48
N VAL A 1027 14.10 33.21 -26.24
CA VAL A 1027 14.30 34.00 -25.03
C VAL A 1027 15.74 33.82 -24.54
N GLU A 1028 16.53 34.90 -24.54
CA GLU A 1028 17.95 34.86 -24.18
C GLU A 1028 18.19 35.62 -22.86
N GLY A 1029 18.97 35.01 -21.95
CA GLY A 1029 19.48 35.66 -20.74
C GLY A 1029 18.53 35.74 -19.55
N GLU A 1030 17.28 35.29 -19.70
CA GLU A 1030 16.35 35.11 -18.59
C GLU A 1030 16.63 33.79 -17.86
N ALA A 1031 16.96 33.86 -16.57
CA ALA A 1031 17.25 32.67 -15.78
C ALA A 1031 15.93 32.00 -15.30
N PRO A 1032 15.72 30.69 -15.58
CA PRO A 1032 14.53 29.99 -15.11
C PRO A 1032 14.54 29.89 -13.59
N ARG A 1033 13.33 29.94 -13.01
CA ARG A 1033 13.12 29.68 -11.58
C ARG A 1033 12.22 28.47 -11.43
N PHE A 1034 12.77 27.39 -10.92
CA PHE A 1034 12.03 26.17 -10.63
C PHE A 1034 11.54 26.17 -9.18
N VAL A 1035 10.49 25.38 -8.93
CA VAL A 1035 10.00 25.07 -7.58
C VAL A 1035 11.07 24.30 -6.80
N SER A 1036 11.65 23.27 -7.40
CA SER A 1036 12.76 22.51 -6.83
C SER A 1036 13.75 22.04 -7.90
N TYR A 1037 15.02 21.93 -7.52
CA TYR A 1037 16.06 21.20 -8.25
C TYR A 1037 16.31 19.81 -7.68
N ASP A 1038 15.70 19.48 -6.54
CA ASP A 1038 15.75 18.12 -6.03
C ASP A 1038 14.88 17.23 -6.92
N ARG A 1039 15.52 16.26 -7.60
CA ARG A 1039 14.88 15.30 -8.51
C ARG A 1039 13.72 14.53 -7.91
N LEU A 1040 13.85 14.33 -6.61
CA LEU A 1040 12.97 13.53 -5.80
C LEU A 1040 11.77 14.34 -5.29
N ALA A 1041 11.80 15.67 -5.42
CA ALA A 1041 10.70 16.54 -5.02
C ALA A 1041 9.56 16.52 -6.07
N PRO A 1042 8.29 16.57 -5.66
CA PRO A 1042 7.13 16.60 -6.58
C PRO A 1042 7.11 17.76 -7.58
N GLY A 1043 7.76 18.88 -7.23
CA GLY A 1043 7.90 20.07 -8.08
C GLY A 1043 9.23 20.15 -8.84
N HIS A 1044 9.96 19.04 -8.99
CA HIS A 1044 11.23 19.01 -9.72
C HIS A 1044 11.07 19.62 -11.12
N LEU A 1045 11.87 20.66 -11.40
CA LEU A 1045 11.88 21.41 -12.68
C LEU A 1045 10.54 22.00 -13.13
N ARG A 1046 9.51 22.02 -12.26
CA ARG A 1046 8.30 22.81 -12.54
C ARG A 1046 8.64 24.28 -12.42
N LEU A 1047 8.30 25.09 -13.42
CA LEU A 1047 8.51 26.54 -13.35
C LEU A 1047 7.71 27.11 -12.18
N SER A 1048 8.37 27.90 -11.33
CA SER A 1048 7.70 28.65 -10.28
C SER A 1048 6.82 29.76 -10.88
N THR A 1049 5.77 30.13 -10.17
CA THR A 1049 4.98 31.34 -10.41
C THR A 1049 5.83 32.61 -10.51
N ARG A 1050 7.00 32.63 -9.87
CA ARG A 1050 7.95 33.76 -9.92
C ARG A 1050 8.91 33.72 -11.11
N CYS A 1051 8.83 32.70 -11.95
CA CYS A 1051 9.63 32.61 -13.17
C CYS A 1051 9.28 33.77 -14.12
N PRO A 1052 10.25 34.34 -14.86
CA PRO A 1052 9.98 35.40 -15.85
C PRO A 1052 8.85 35.02 -16.82
N GLU A 1053 7.97 35.98 -17.09
CA GLU A 1053 6.82 35.80 -17.98
C GLU A 1053 7.24 35.36 -19.39
N ALA A 1054 8.39 35.83 -19.86
CA ALA A 1054 8.96 35.42 -21.15
C ALA A 1054 9.18 33.91 -21.26
N LEU A 1055 9.47 33.21 -20.16
CA LEU A 1055 9.63 31.75 -20.14
C LEU A 1055 8.29 31.04 -19.91
N ARG A 1056 7.40 31.64 -19.11
CA ARG A 1056 6.08 31.09 -18.80
C ARG A 1056 5.05 31.20 -19.93
N LEU A 1057 5.26 32.10 -20.87
CA LEU A 1057 4.38 32.35 -22.03
C LEU A 1057 5.16 32.32 -23.35
N GLY A 1058 6.35 31.72 -23.35
CA GLY A 1058 7.32 31.83 -24.45
C GLY A 1058 7.15 30.79 -25.55
N ALA A 1059 6.30 29.77 -25.35
CA ALA A 1059 6.04 28.73 -26.32
C ALA A 1059 5.24 29.25 -27.54
N GLU A 1060 5.15 28.45 -28.60
CA GLU A 1060 4.47 28.83 -29.86
C GLU A 1060 3.00 29.24 -29.65
N ASP A 1061 2.29 28.54 -28.76
CA ASP A 1061 0.88 28.76 -28.45
C ASP A 1061 0.64 29.72 -27.27
N GLY A 1062 1.73 30.27 -26.70
CA GLY A 1062 1.69 31.20 -25.57
C GLY A 1062 1.67 30.54 -24.19
N ASP A 1063 1.94 29.24 -24.07
CA ASP A 1063 2.14 28.57 -22.78
C ASP A 1063 3.62 28.50 -22.36
N GLU A 1064 3.91 27.74 -21.31
CA GLU A 1064 5.25 27.62 -20.74
C GLU A 1064 6.22 26.81 -21.62
N ILE A 1065 7.49 27.22 -21.62
CA ILE A 1065 8.59 26.50 -22.26
C ILE A 1065 9.08 25.39 -21.33
N GLY A 1066 9.39 24.22 -21.90
CA GLY A 1066 10.05 23.10 -21.20
C GLY A 1066 9.19 21.86 -21.07
N VAL A 1067 9.61 20.95 -20.20
CA VAL A 1067 9.02 19.61 -19.99
C VAL A 1067 7.52 19.62 -19.65
N PHE A 1068 7.04 20.69 -19.01
CA PHE A 1068 5.64 20.81 -18.57
C PHE A 1068 4.76 21.62 -19.52
N HIS A 1069 5.20 21.83 -20.77
CA HIS A 1069 4.42 22.56 -21.77
C HIS A 1069 3.00 21.99 -21.94
N ASP A 1070 2.89 20.66 -22.00
CA ASP A 1070 1.62 19.96 -22.28
C ASP A 1070 0.61 20.05 -21.13
N LEU A 1071 1.03 20.46 -19.91
CA LEU A 1071 0.11 20.80 -18.82
C LEU A 1071 -0.78 22.01 -19.13
N GLN A 1072 -0.34 22.87 -20.06
CA GLN A 1072 -1.03 24.09 -20.47
C GLN A 1072 -1.39 25.00 -19.29
N SER A 1073 -0.45 25.09 -18.33
CA SER A 1073 -0.62 25.74 -17.03
C SER A 1073 -1.09 27.19 -17.15
N ALA A 1074 -0.53 27.95 -18.10
CA ALA A 1074 -0.85 29.36 -18.28
C ALA A 1074 -2.26 29.54 -18.87
N ARG A 1075 -2.58 28.80 -19.94
CA ARG A 1075 -3.87 28.90 -20.62
C ARG A 1075 -5.02 28.39 -19.74
N ARG A 1076 -4.83 27.28 -19.03
CA ARG A 1076 -5.81 26.75 -18.07
C ARG A 1076 -6.06 27.73 -16.93
N ARG A 1077 -5.01 28.38 -16.41
CA ARG A 1077 -5.14 29.42 -15.39
C ARG A 1077 -6.00 30.59 -15.86
N GLU A 1078 -5.76 31.11 -17.06
CA GLU A 1078 -6.53 32.25 -17.59
C GLU A 1078 -8.01 31.87 -17.79
N ALA A 1079 -8.27 30.69 -18.38
CA ALA A 1079 -9.61 30.17 -18.58
C ALA A 1079 -10.36 29.99 -17.25
N LEU A 1080 -9.69 29.44 -16.24
CA LEU A 1080 -10.25 29.22 -14.91
C LEU A 1080 -10.62 30.53 -14.21
N ILE A 1081 -9.69 31.50 -14.16
CA ILE A 1081 -9.97 32.81 -13.53
C ILE A 1081 -11.16 33.48 -14.20
N ARG A 1082 -11.23 33.43 -15.54
CA ARG A 1082 -12.36 34.00 -16.29
C ARG A 1082 -13.69 33.35 -15.89
N ARG A 1083 -13.72 32.02 -15.74
CA ARG A 1083 -14.94 31.30 -15.34
C ARG A 1083 -15.32 31.56 -13.89
N LEU A 1084 -14.35 31.65 -12.98
CA LEU A 1084 -14.58 31.99 -11.57
C LEU A 1084 -15.11 33.41 -11.43
N ASP A 1085 -14.57 34.39 -12.17
CA ASP A 1085 -15.06 35.77 -12.16
C ASP A 1085 -16.50 35.90 -12.65
N GLU A 1086 -16.91 35.08 -13.63
CA GLU A 1086 -18.32 35.01 -14.04
C GLU A 1086 -19.23 34.48 -12.91
N ALA A 1087 -18.71 33.61 -12.04
CA ALA A 1087 -19.44 32.96 -10.95
C ALA A 1087 -19.43 33.76 -9.63
N THR A 1088 -18.41 34.59 -9.41
CA THR A 1088 -18.17 35.34 -8.18
C THR A 1088 -19.21 36.45 -7.95
N PRO A 1089 -19.71 36.64 -6.72
CA PRO A 1089 -20.67 37.71 -6.40
C PRO A 1089 -20.15 39.12 -6.72
N VAL A 1090 -21.09 40.00 -7.08
CA VAL A 1090 -20.78 41.41 -7.36
C VAL A 1090 -20.12 42.08 -6.15
N GLY A 1091 -19.01 42.77 -6.38
CA GLY A 1091 -18.26 43.48 -5.34
C GLY A 1091 -17.17 42.64 -4.66
N LEU A 1092 -17.08 41.34 -4.97
CA LEU A 1092 -15.96 40.48 -4.63
C LEU A 1092 -15.02 40.32 -5.84
N THR A 1093 -13.79 39.89 -5.58
CA THR A 1093 -12.76 39.64 -6.59
C THR A 1093 -12.13 38.28 -6.34
N SER A 1094 -12.09 37.44 -7.37
CA SER A 1094 -11.42 36.15 -7.33
C SER A 1094 -9.92 36.33 -7.52
N GLY A 1095 -9.11 35.50 -6.88
CA GLY A 1095 -7.70 35.42 -7.20
C GLY A 1095 -7.16 34.01 -7.02
N LEU A 1096 -6.29 33.62 -7.92
CA LEU A 1096 -5.76 32.26 -7.99
C LEU A 1096 -4.30 32.24 -7.56
N VAL A 1097 -4.02 31.46 -6.52
CA VAL A 1097 -2.69 31.31 -5.92
C VAL A 1097 -2.27 29.86 -6.09
N ARG A 1098 -1.12 29.63 -6.71
CA ARG A 1098 -0.56 28.28 -6.83
C ARG A 1098 0.39 28.02 -5.66
N VAL A 1099 0.26 26.87 -5.03
CA VAL A 1099 1.17 26.40 -3.97
C VAL A 1099 2.36 25.76 -4.67
N ASP A 1100 3.41 26.55 -4.82
CA ASP A 1100 4.71 26.11 -5.33
C ASP A 1100 5.52 25.47 -4.20
#